data_AF-A0A351FYN9-F1
#
_entry.id   AF-A0A351FYN9-F1
#
_cell.length_a   1.000
_cell.length_b   1.000
_cell.length_c   1.000
_cell.angle_alpha   90.00
_cell.angle_beta   90.00
_cell.angle_gamma   90.00
#
_symmetry.space_group_name_H-M   'P 1'
#
loop_
_entity.id
_entity.type
_entity.pdbx_description
1 polymer ?
#
loop_
_entity_poly.entity_id
_entity_poly.type
_entity_poly.pdbx_seq_one_letter_code
_entity_poly.pdbx_strand_id
1 'polypeptide(L)'
;MFARRHTSSHLELPSSLLPTVLVILLFAVSMANVLADQKSIDREQEAVSALRRFATNIQFHQDETVRLVRLSKSGVSDEHLSLLKAFHHLEYLAVVCPQVTDAGIAHLSELSHLDTLMLSESGITDSGLAIVERMSRLERLAVDKTSVGDVGLQRIGRVSTLKVLSLVRTQVSDAGLAHLAGLHELESLRLDGTRVTGQGLKHLRHLENLQFLYLDDCPIETDLAILKQWPKLKHVSLNGTGVTAEQLASIVQMESLQTLEVYRTGVSQEGLLHEVNPSLRVFGLASESRVASLVTTGVVEVEVPPEPILKPWHERLERGQEVPDLQRHVVPLLGRLGCNSRTCHGAFAGQGGFRLSMFGYDFLADHENLVERVDLESVETSLLLNKPTSADEHEGGERLPPGGWEQRLLRRWIEAGAQGIASDPPTFVRLDVSPAEVVATAPEDRRQLRVVAVWTDGTREDVTSLTRFETRDDAVAQVTPDGLVTVVGRGDTHVIAFYDNGIVPVPVVLPIGPLSEGVAEPRGKTQIDQLVVRKLNQLGIRPAEVADDAAFLRRVSLDLIGTLPTESEVRAFLADTTTDKRTRKIEELLLRPEYVAWWTNLLCDLTGSNAGYLGSTEMAQPVAAQWRSWIALRVRENIGWDEIARGIVTATSRRSDESYAAYVAKQSSYTRPKDDGFAALGNPMPHFWYRDNITLASDKALAFGYTFMGVRLDCAQCHKHPFNQWSKDDFEKFTQFFTRIKTGTAPDATDWHGSMRAMLGVPDKLNTAALRRQSYLRIAAEGRPIPWNEVYLAPPGKTPQTGKLLGAGELDLNAYQDPRKPLFEWLLHEPQHYFAKSFVNRVWAHYFHAGIINPPDDLNLANPPSNQRLIDFLTEAFIAHDYDMKWLHRTITSSETYQRSWKPNKTNRADERHFSRAVLRRLPAEVVVDAMIQATASDSTVKKLAADVQTRKIAQHPKSYQTRSIDYSLLVFGKPLRTTNCDCERQNDPTLVQALYRRNDQETLQLLDRQDGWLKQLEKLSDDELDVGKLVESAYLRVLSRYPTSEELVIGKAHVMKLESKTEGMRDLMWALLNTQEFITNH
;
A
#
# COMPACT_ATOMS: atom_id res chain seq x y z
N MET A 1 -85.90 47.94 35.79
CA MET A 1 -85.96 48.95 34.69
C MET A 1 -84.98 48.49 33.62
N PHE A 2 -85.31 48.31 32.34
CA PHE A 2 -86.62 48.36 31.66
C PHE A 2 -86.77 47.09 30.79
N ALA A 3 -88.01 46.64 30.56
CA ALA A 3 -88.34 45.48 29.73
C ALA A 3 -88.91 45.98 28.35
N ARG A 4 -89.33 45.20 27.34
CA ARG A 4 -89.72 43.77 27.19
C ARG A 4 -90.04 43.52 25.69
N ARG A 5 -89.87 42.30 25.15
CA ARG A 5 -90.88 41.49 24.37
C ARG A 5 -90.28 40.49 23.35
N HIS A 6 -90.99 39.36 23.19
CA HIS A 6 -90.85 38.26 22.21
C HIS A 6 -91.24 38.73 20.77
N THR A 7 -91.14 37.98 19.66
CA THR A 7 -91.42 36.54 19.39
C THR A 7 -90.65 35.96 18.19
N SER A 8 -90.69 34.64 18.05
CA SER A 8 -90.09 33.79 17.00
C SER A 8 -90.57 34.04 15.57
N SER A 9 -89.66 33.84 14.60
CA SER A 9 -89.98 33.46 13.21
C SER A 9 -88.93 32.48 12.68
N HIS A 10 -89.35 31.51 11.86
CA HIS A 10 -88.43 30.66 11.09
C HIS A 10 -87.81 31.48 9.96
N LEU A 11 -86.51 31.29 9.70
CA LEU A 11 -85.87 31.65 8.43
C LEU A 11 -85.32 30.38 7.77
N GLU A 12 -85.84 30.07 6.59
CA GLU A 12 -85.17 29.18 5.64
C GLU A 12 -83.98 29.93 5.03
N LEU A 13 -82.81 29.29 4.97
CA LEU A 13 -81.63 29.85 4.30
C LEU A 13 -81.74 29.64 2.79
N PRO A 14 -81.51 30.67 1.95
CA PRO A 14 -81.60 30.53 0.51
C PRO A 14 -80.49 29.61 -0.04
N SER A 15 -80.84 28.79 -1.02
CA SER A 15 -79.99 27.76 -1.62
C SER A 15 -78.69 28.29 -2.27
N SER A 16 -78.58 29.60 -2.49
CA SER A 16 -77.39 30.27 -3.03
C SER A 16 -76.24 30.47 -2.03
N LEU A 17 -76.43 30.26 -0.72
CA LEU A 17 -75.38 30.42 0.29
C LEU A 17 -74.71 29.10 0.72
N LEU A 18 -75.31 27.96 0.38
CA LEU A 18 -74.76 26.63 0.67
C LEU A 18 -73.32 26.41 0.13
N PRO A 19 -72.97 26.80 -1.12
CA PRO A 19 -71.62 26.64 -1.64
C PRO A 19 -70.57 27.44 -0.84
N THR A 20 -70.91 28.67 -0.46
CA THR A 20 -69.99 29.58 0.25
C THR A 20 -69.72 29.10 1.67
N VAL A 21 -70.76 28.62 2.38
CA VAL A 21 -70.60 28.02 3.71
C VAL A 21 -69.81 26.72 3.63
N LEU A 22 -70.02 25.90 2.60
CA LEU A 22 -69.25 24.68 2.37
C LEU A 22 -67.77 24.97 2.06
N VAL A 23 -67.47 26.00 1.26
CA VAL A 23 -66.09 26.42 0.96
C VAL A 23 -65.40 27.00 2.20
N ILE A 24 -66.10 27.78 3.03
CA ILE A 24 -65.54 28.29 4.30
C ILE A 24 -65.29 27.14 5.29
N LEU A 25 -66.18 26.15 5.37
CA LEU A 25 -65.96 24.92 6.16
C LEU A 25 -64.77 24.11 5.62
N LEU A 26 -64.65 23.93 4.30
CA LEU A 26 -63.52 23.24 3.68
C LEU A 26 -62.19 23.97 3.90
N PHE A 27 -62.17 25.31 3.82
CA PHE A 27 -60.98 26.09 4.15
C PHE A 27 -60.65 26.04 5.65
N ALA A 28 -61.65 26.11 6.53
CA ALA A 28 -61.45 26.00 7.98
C ALA A 28 -60.92 24.60 8.36
N VAL A 29 -61.43 23.53 7.74
CA VAL A 29 -60.95 22.16 7.92
C VAL A 29 -59.53 21.99 7.33
N SER A 30 -59.26 22.54 6.14
CA SER A 30 -57.91 22.48 5.54
C SER A 30 -56.88 23.24 6.37
N MET A 31 -57.22 24.42 6.88
CA MET A 31 -56.34 25.24 7.73
C MET A 31 -56.19 24.64 9.13
N ALA A 32 -57.23 23.99 9.67
CA ALA A 32 -57.13 23.21 10.91
C ALA A 32 -56.23 21.98 10.75
N ASN A 33 -56.28 21.28 9.60
CA ASN A 33 -55.38 20.17 9.30
C ASN A 33 -53.92 20.64 9.18
N VAL A 34 -53.64 21.71 8.42
CA VAL A 34 -52.28 22.27 8.33
C VAL A 34 -51.73 22.71 9.70
N LEU A 35 -52.57 23.29 10.56
CA LEU A 35 -52.19 23.64 11.94
C LEU A 35 -52.03 22.41 12.85
N ALA A 36 -52.70 21.30 12.55
CA ALA A 36 -52.54 20.03 13.27
C ALA A 36 -51.24 19.32 12.85
N ASP A 37 -50.94 19.28 11.55
CA ASP A 37 -49.73 18.68 10.99
C ASP A 37 -48.46 19.40 11.49
N GLN A 38 -48.43 20.74 11.41
CA GLN A 38 -47.32 21.54 11.96
C GLN A 38 -47.11 21.26 13.45
N LYS A 39 -48.21 21.19 14.23
CA LYS A 39 -48.17 20.91 15.67
C LYS A 39 -47.74 19.46 15.98
N SER A 40 -47.85 18.54 15.03
CA SER A 40 -47.26 17.20 15.12
C SER A 40 -45.76 17.26 14.90
N ILE A 41 -45.30 17.95 13.84
CA ILE A 41 -43.87 18.14 13.54
C ILE A 41 -43.15 18.83 14.70
N ASP A 42 -43.73 19.89 15.27
CA ASP A 42 -43.16 20.61 16.41
C ASP A 42 -42.92 19.68 17.64
N ARG A 43 -43.86 18.75 17.89
CA ARG A 43 -43.74 17.74 18.96
C ARG A 43 -42.67 16.70 18.66
N GLU A 44 -42.54 16.26 17.40
CA GLU A 44 -41.45 15.38 16.99
C GLU A 44 -40.09 16.07 17.20
N GLN A 45 -39.95 17.34 16.83
CA GLN A 45 -38.69 18.08 16.99
C GLN A 45 -38.33 18.34 18.48
N GLU A 46 -39.32 18.50 19.37
CA GLU A 46 -39.11 18.52 20.82
C GLU A 46 -38.59 17.17 21.34
N ALA A 47 -39.22 16.05 20.94
CA ALA A 47 -38.79 14.70 21.28
C ALA A 47 -37.39 14.36 20.73
N VAL A 48 -37.08 14.77 19.49
CA VAL A 48 -35.74 14.67 18.89
C VAL A 48 -34.72 15.45 19.72
N SER A 49 -35.06 16.66 20.16
CA SER A 49 -34.14 17.50 20.93
C SER A 49 -33.80 16.88 22.29
N ALA A 50 -34.78 16.29 22.96
CA ALA A 50 -34.58 15.51 24.18
C ALA A 50 -33.74 14.23 23.93
N LEU A 51 -34.03 13.49 22.85
CA LEU A 51 -33.33 12.25 22.50
C LEU A 51 -31.92 12.45 21.92
N ARG A 52 -31.58 13.63 21.38
CA ARG A 52 -30.31 13.88 20.65
C ARG A 52 -29.04 13.50 21.42
N ARG A 53 -29.05 13.59 22.77
CA ARG A 53 -27.92 13.18 23.62
C ARG A 53 -27.80 11.66 23.77
N PHE A 54 -28.91 10.92 23.68
CA PHE A 54 -29.02 9.48 23.95
C PHE A 54 -29.09 8.62 22.68
N ALA A 55 -29.61 9.19 21.59
CA ALA A 55 -29.60 8.55 20.28
C ALA A 55 -28.18 8.48 19.69
N THR A 56 -27.96 7.45 18.87
CA THR A 56 -26.77 7.24 18.04
C THR A 56 -27.02 7.48 16.55
N ASN A 57 -28.30 7.47 16.13
CA ASN A 57 -28.75 7.97 14.83
C ASN A 57 -30.23 8.40 14.94
N ILE A 58 -30.58 9.51 14.30
CA ILE A 58 -31.97 9.94 14.04
C ILE A 58 -31.99 10.42 12.58
N GLN A 59 -32.95 9.95 11.78
CA GLN A 59 -33.12 10.37 10.39
C GLN A 59 -34.57 10.76 10.13
N PHE A 60 -34.76 11.63 9.14
CA PHE A 60 -36.04 12.22 8.77
C PHE A 60 -36.48 11.82 7.37
N HIS A 61 -37.78 11.86 7.12
CA HIS A 61 -38.39 11.90 5.80
C HIS A 61 -38.15 13.28 5.13
N GLN A 62 -38.60 13.45 3.89
CA GLN A 62 -38.50 14.73 3.17
C GLN A 62 -39.46 15.81 3.71
N ASP A 63 -40.47 15.40 4.49
CA ASP A 63 -41.47 16.23 5.17
C ASP A 63 -41.08 16.54 6.64
N GLU A 64 -39.81 16.33 7.00
CA GLU A 64 -39.23 16.55 8.33
C GLU A 64 -39.75 15.65 9.47
N THR A 65 -40.59 14.65 9.18
CA THR A 65 -41.02 13.63 10.17
C THR A 65 -39.96 12.56 10.41
N VAL A 66 -39.93 11.94 11.59
CA VAL A 66 -38.89 11.00 12.03
C VAL A 66 -39.15 9.58 11.52
N ARG A 67 -38.27 9.10 10.63
CA ARG A 67 -38.35 7.76 10.01
C ARG A 67 -37.54 6.68 10.73
N LEU A 68 -36.44 7.04 11.37
CA LEU A 68 -35.48 6.08 11.92
C LEU A 68 -34.84 6.61 13.20
N VAL A 69 -34.85 5.79 14.24
CA VAL A 69 -34.19 6.05 15.52
C VAL A 69 -33.33 4.85 15.93
N ARG A 70 -32.08 5.12 16.32
CA ARG A 70 -31.20 4.12 16.96
C ARG A 70 -30.76 4.62 18.34
N LEU A 71 -31.14 3.90 19.40
CA LEU A 71 -30.75 4.11 20.79
C LEU A 71 -29.75 3.01 21.19
N SER A 72 -28.55 3.38 21.64
CA SER A 72 -27.49 2.41 21.99
C SER A 72 -26.46 3.00 22.98
N LYS A 73 -26.78 4.11 23.63
CA LYS A 73 -25.93 4.71 24.68
C LYS A 73 -26.38 4.17 26.04
N SER A 74 -25.41 3.90 26.92
CA SER A 74 -25.64 3.27 28.23
C SER A 74 -26.59 4.01 29.19
N GLY A 75 -26.88 5.30 28.94
CA GLY A 75 -27.82 6.10 29.71
C GLY A 75 -29.28 6.09 29.23
N VAL A 76 -29.62 5.30 28.21
CA VAL A 76 -31.02 5.13 27.74
C VAL A 76 -31.78 4.23 28.72
N SER A 77 -32.98 4.67 29.11
CA SER A 77 -33.90 3.96 30.01
C SER A 77 -35.34 4.02 29.47
N ASP A 78 -36.28 3.34 30.13
CA ASP A 78 -37.70 3.31 29.78
C ASP A 78 -38.35 4.70 29.61
N GLU A 79 -37.96 5.67 30.44
CA GLU A 79 -38.42 7.06 30.34
C GLU A 79 -38.08 7.68 28.97
N HIS A 80 -36.94 7.34 28.40
CA HIS A 80 -36.52 7.84 27.09
C HIS A 80 -37.34 7.21 25.95
N LEU A 81 -37.81 5.97 26.11
CA LEU A 81 -38.71 5.33 25.12
C LEU A 81 -40.10 5.97 25.12
N SER A 82 -40.53 6.62 26.22
CA SER A 82 -41.81 7.34 26.24
C SER A 82 -41.88 8.48 25.22
N LEU A 83 -40.74 9.08 24.88
CA LEU A 83 -40.60 10.15 23.89
C LEU A 83 -40.83 9.66 22.46
N LEU A 84 -40.64 8.36 22.19
CA LEU A 84 -40.81 7.79 20.84
C LEU A 84 -42.27 7.81 20.37
N LYS A 85 -43.24 7.98 21.28
CA LYS A 85 -44.67 8.14 20.97
C LYS A 85 -44.97 9.31 20.04
N ALA A 86 -44.09 10.32 19.98
CA ALA A 86 -44.25 11.44 19.06
C ALA A 86 -44.06 11.01 17.58
N PHE A 87 -43.26 9.97 17.31
CA PHE A 87 -42.80 9.62 15.97
C PHE A 87 -43.80 8.70 15.24
N HIS A 88 -44.94 9.25 14.84
CA HIS A 88 -46.04 8.46 14.26
C HIS A 88 -45.69 7.80 12.91
N HIS A 89 -44.68 8.29 12.21
CA HIS A 89 -44.17 7.76 10.95
C HIS A 89 -42.89 6.91 11.08
N LEU A 90 -42.52 6.50 12.30
CA LEU A 90 -41.29 5.73 12.53
C LEU A 90 -41.33 4.36 11.82
N GLU A 91 -40.46 4.18 10.82
CA GLU A 91 -40.29 2.94 10.04
C GLU A 91 -39.28 1.99 10.72
N TYR A 92 -38.22 2.53 11.34
CA TYR A 92 -37.12 1.75 11.90
C TYR A 92 -36.79 2.19 13.34
N LEU A 93 -36.80 1.23 14.27
CA LEU A 93 -36.34 1.42 15.64
C LEU A 93 -35.33 0.33 16.03
N ALA A 94 -34.15 0.76 16.49
CA ALA A 94 -33.23 -0.13 17.21
C ALA A 94 -32.92 0.41 18.61
N VAL A 95 -33.06 -0.45 19.62
CA VAL A 95 -32.76 -0.19 21.03
C VAL A 95 -31.83 -1.31 21.50
N VAL A 96 -30.59 -0.95 21.83
CA VAL A 96 -29.56 -1.91 22.31
C VAL A 96 -29.03 -1.40 23.65
N CYS A 97 -29.84 -1.59 24.69
CA CYS A 97 -29.69 -0.93 26.00
C CYS A 97 -30.21 -1.86 27.12
N PRO A 98 -29.36 -2.39 28.01
CA PRO A 98 -29.78 -3.30 29.08
C PRO A 98 -30.77 -2.71 30.11
N GLN A 99 -30.81 -1.37 30.22
CA GLN A 99 -31.69 -0.63 31.13
C GLN A 99 -33.09 -0.36 30.57
N VAL A 100 -33.40 -0.88 29.36
CA VAL A 100 -34.74 -0.83 28.77
C VAL A 100 -35.46 -2.14 29.08
N THR A 101 -36.65 -2.03 29.66
CA THR A 101 -37.48 -3.15 30.13
C THR A 101 -38.86 -3.13 29.46
N ASP A 102 -39.69 -4.12 29.78
CA ASP A 102 -41.06 -4.25 29.25
C ASP A 102 -41.90 -2.97 29.46
N ALA A 103 -41.61 -2.20 30.51
CA ALA A 103 -42.28 -0.92 30.80
C ALA A 103 -41.98 0.16 29.75
N GLY A 104 -40.73 0.29 29.30
CA GLY A 104 -40.36 1.23 28.24
C GLY A 104 -40.90 0.83 26.88
N ILE A 105 -40.91 -0.48 26.59
CA ILE A 105 -41.43 -1.01 25.34
C ILE A 105 -42.97 -0.91 25.26
N ALA A 106 -43.69 -0.94 26.38
CA ALA A 106 -45.14 -0.66 26.39
C ALA A 106 -45.52 0.71 25.77
N HIS A 107 -44.57 1.65 25.62
CA HIS A 107 -44.77 2.93 24.96
C HIS A 107 -44.77 2.87 23.42
N LEU A 108 -44.31 1.78 22.81
CA LEU A 108 -44.23 1.62 21.34
C LEU A 108 -45.54 1.13 20.71
N SER A 109 -46.59 0.93 21.51
CA SER A 109 -47.86 0.31 21.10
C SER A 109 -48.68 1.10 20.06
N GLU A 110 -48.35 2.37 19.85
CA GLU A 110 -49.00 3.28 18.88
C GLU A 110 -48.20 3.42 17.57
N LEU A 111 -47.00 2.82 17.48
CA LEU A 111 -46.08 2.95 16.34
C LEU A 111 -46.39 1.94 15.22
N SER A 112 -47.55 2.14 14.57
CA SER A 112 -48.08 1.24 13.54
C SER A 112 -47.32 1.23 12.20
N HIS A 113 -46.37 2.14 12.01
CA HIS A 113 -45.56 2.28 10.80
C HIS A 113 -44.24 1.47 10.82
N LEU A 114 -43.87 0.87 11.94
CA LEU A 114 -42.60 0.13 12.08
C LEU A 114 -42.52 -1.10 11.16
N ASP A 115 -41.51 -1.11 10.28
CA ASP A 115 -41.10 -2.28 9.49
C ASP A 115 -39.95 -3.05 10.15
N THR A 116 -39.11 -2.38 10.94
CA THR A 116 -37.96 -2.98 11.62
C THR A 116 -37.89 -2.59 13.09
N LEU A 117 -37.86 -3.60 13.96
CA LEU A 117 -37.70 -3.46 15.41
C LEU A 117 -36.54 -4.33 15.90
N MET A 118 -35.49 -3.70 16.42
CA MET A 118 -34.36 -4.40 17.05
C MET A 118 -34.28 -4.05 18.53
N LEU A 119 -34.34 -5.05 19.39
CA LEU A 119 -34.38 -4.95 20.85
C LEU A 119 -33.27 -5.77 21.52
N SER A 120 -32.25 -6.16 20.76
CA SER A 120 -31.16 -7.01 21.24
C SER A 120 -30.41 -6.37 22.43
N GLU A 121 -29.97 -7.17 23.40
CA GLU A 121 -29.24 -6.73 24.60
C GLU A 121 -30.04 -5.74 25.49
N SER A 122 -31.35 -5.99 25.64
CA SER A 122 -32.26 -5.26 26.53
C SER A 122 -32.86 -6.17 27.62
N GLY A 123 -33.42 -5.57 28.67
CA GLY A 123 -34.08 -6.24 29.79
C GLY A 123 -35.50 -6.73 29.48
N ILE A 124 -35.75 -7.17 28.24
CA ILE A 124 -37.08 -7.56 27.75
C ILE A 124 -37.39 -9.02 28.02
N THR A 125 -38.66 -9.27 28.36
CA THR A 125 -39.22 -10.59 28.65
C THR A 125 -40.37 -10.92 27.71
N ASP A 126 -40.92 -12.12 27.86
CA ASP A 126 -42.14 -12.57 27.17
C ASP A 126 -43.34 -11.60 27.34
N SER A 127 -43.38 -10.86 28.45
CA SER A 127 -44.48 -9.92 28.73
C SER A 127 -44.39 -8.67 27.85
N GLY A 128 -43.19 -8.15 27.60
CA GLY A 128 -42.96 -6.98 26.74
C GLY A 128 -43.37 -7.22 25.29
N LEU A 129 -43.26 -8.46 24.80
CA LEU A 129 -43.61 -8.83 23.43
C LEU A 129 -45.12 -8.80 23.12
N ALA A 130 -45.99 -8.57 24.12
CA ALA A 130 -47.42 -8.38 23.90
C ALA A 130 -47.74 -7.19 22.96
N ILE A 131 -46.85 -6.20 22.82
CA ILE A 131 -47.03 -5.10 21.87
C ILE A 131 -46.84 -5.52 20.40
N VAL A 132 -46.04 -6.57 20.15
CA VAL A 132 -45.58 -6.94 18.80
C VAL A 132 -46.74 -7.48 17.97
N GLU A 133 -47.74 -8.09 18.61
CA GLU A 133 -49.02 -8.48 17.99
C GLU A 133 -49.77 -7.32 17.30
N ARG A 134 -49.46 -6.06 17.62
CA ARG A 134 -50.13 -4.86 17.05
C ARG A 134 -49.37 -4.23 15.88
N MET A 135 -48.15 -4.69 15.60
CA MET A 135 -47.26 -4.11 14.59
C MET A 135 -47.48 -4.75 13.21
N SER A 136 -48.60 -4.43 12.56
CA SER A 136 -49.07 -5.05 11.32
C SER A 136 -48.21 -4.80 10.06
N ARG A 137 -47.10 -4.06 10.19
CA ARG A 137 -46.12 -3.80 9.12
C ARG A 137 -44.74 -4.39 9.41
N LEU A 138 -44.54 -5.04 10.55
CA LEU A 138 -43.24 -5.47 11.00
C LEU A 138 -42.70 -6.62 10.13
N GLU A 139 -41.64 -6.36 9.38
CA GLU A 139 -40.95 -7.34 8.54
C GLU A 139 -39.69 -7.91 9.21
N ARG A 140 -39.06 -7.16 10.13
CA ARG A 140 -37.80 -7.55 10.77
C ARG A 140 -37.85 -7.37 12.27
N LEU A 141 -37.59 -8.45 13.01
CA LEU A 141 -37.52 -8.47 14.47
C LEU A 141 -36.23 -9.12 14.95
N ALA A 142 -35.52 -8.44 15.86
CA ALA A 142 -34.37 -8.99 16.58
C ALA A 142 -34.53 -8.77 18.08
N VAL A 143 -34.40 -9.84 18.88
CA VAL A 143 -34.52 -9.82 20.35
C VAL A 143 -33.36 -10.57 21.00
N ASP A 144 -32.18 -10.51 20.39
CA ASP A 144 -31.02 -11.31 20.79
C ASP A 144 -30.55 -10.98 22.21
N LYS A 145 -30.09 -12.01 22.96
CA LYS A 145 -29.56 -11.88 24.33
C LYS A 145 -30.54 -11.22 25.31
N THR A 146 -31.85 -11.44 25.12
CA THR A 146 -32.92 -11.02 26.04
C THR A 146 -33.42 -12.21 26.88
N SER A 147 -34.35 -11.94 27.82
CA SER A 147 -34.99 -12.97 28.65
C SER A 147 -36.25 -13.59 28.00
N VAL A 148 -36.42 -13.42 26.68
CA VAL A 148 -37.51 -14.02 25.90
C VAL A 148 -37.38 -15.54 25.84
N GLY A 149 -38.49 -16.25 25.94
CA GLY A 149 -38.64 -17.68 25.77
C GLY A 149 -39.91 -18.05 25.00
N ASP A 150 -40.43 -19.24 25.25
CA ASP A 150 -41.50 -19.84 24.43
C ASP A 150 -42.83 -19.07 24.47
N VAL A 151 -43.15 -18.41 25.61
CA VAL A 151 -44.38 -17.61 25.74
C VAL A 151 -44.29 -16.32 24.92
N GLY A 152 -43.11 -15.71 24.83
CA GLY A 152 -42.85 -14.57 23.96
C GLY A 152 -42.88 -14.97 22.49
N LEU A 153 -42.39 -16.18 22.18
CA LEU A 153 -42.43 -16.72 20.82
C LEU A 153 -43.86 -17.01 20.34
N GLN A 154 -44.79 -17.35 21.26
CA GLN A 154 -46.24 -17.40 20.99
C GLN A 154 -46.81 -16.05 20.51
N ARG A 155 -46.23 -14.93 20.96
CA ARG A 155 -46.62 -13.57 20.55
C ARG A 155 -46.06 -13.24 19.17
N ILE A 156 -44.77 -13.52 18.97
CA ILE A 156 -44.06 -13.31 17.70
C ILE A 156 -44.72 -14.11 16.56
N GLY A 157 -45.13 -15.35 16.81
CA GLY A 157 -45.80 -16.23 15.84
C GLY A 157 -47.12 -15.70 15.26
N ARG A 158 -47.67 -14.59 15.79
CA ARG A 158 -48.87 -13.91 15.26
C ARG A 158 -48.55 -12.85 14.20
N VAL A 159 -47.28 -12.47 14.01
CA VAL A 159 -46.87 -11.41 13.08
C VAL A 159 -46.44 -12.01 11.75
N SER A 160 -47.42 -12.44 10.96
CA SER A 160 -47.22 -13.15 9.69
C SER A 160 -46.48 -12.37 8.61
N THR A 161 -46.24 -11.06 8.80
CA THR A 161 -45.43 -10.21 7.92
C THR A 161 -43.91 -10.34 8.12
N LEU A 162 -43.45 -11.06 9.15
CA LEU A 162 -42.02 -11.21 9.45
C LEU A 162 -41.29 -12.01 8.35
N LYS A 163 -40.27 -11.37 7.78
CA LYS A 163 -39.30 -11.95 6.83
C LYS A 163 -37.97 -12.30 7.51
N VAL A 164 -37.59 -11.56 8.54
CA VAL A 164 -36.33 -11.77 9.28
C VAL A 164 -36.61 -11.83 10.78
N LEU A 165 -36.23 -12.93 11.43
CA LEU A 165 -36.37 -13.13 12.87
C LEU A 165 -35.03 -13.56 13.48
N SER A 166 -34.58 -12.83 14.50
CA SER A 166 -33.34 -13.13 15.24
C SER A 166 -33.62 -13.29 16.74
N LEU A 167 -33.28 -14.49 17.25
CA LEU A 167 -33.55 -14.97 18.61
C LEU A 167 -32.24 -15.42 19.31
N VAL A 168 -31.09 -14.88 18.88
CA VAL A 168 -29.77 -15.40 19.27
C VAL A 168 -29.59 -15.30 20.79
N ARG A 169 -29.24 -16.40 21.45
CA ARG A 169 -29.03 -16.52 22.91
C ARG A 169 -30.23 -16.07 23.75
N THR A 170 -31.43 -16.46 23.32
CA THR A 170 -32.68 -16.37 24.09
C THR A 170 -32.99 -17.71 24.80
N GLN A 171 -34.05 -17.75 25.62
CA GLN A 171 -34.46 -18.95 26.37
C GLN A 171 -35.43 -19.87 25.61
N VAL A 172 -35.61 -19.65 24.30
CA VAL A 172 -36.47 -20.43 23.40
C VAL A 172 -36.06 -21.90 23.34
N SER A 173 -37.05 -22.78 23.31
CA SER A 173 -36.93 -24.24 23.17
C SER A 173 -37.76 -24.77 22.00
N ASP A 174 -37.73 -26.09 21.78
CA ASP A 174 -38.54 -26.80 20.77
C ASP A 174 -40.05 -26.50 20.91
N ALA A 175 -40.55 -26.33 22.13
CA ALA A 175 -41.95 -26.00 22.38
C ALA A 175 -42.33 -24.61 21.83
N GLY A 176 -41.41 -23.64 21.88
CA GLY A 176 -41.62 -22.32 21.28
C GLY A 176 -41.68 -22.35 19.76
N LEU A 177 -40.88 -23.20 19.11
CA LEU A 177 -40.86 -23.32 17.63
C LEU A 177 -42.22 -23.73 17.04
N ALA A 178 -43.04 -24.46 17.81
CA ALA A 178 -44.42 -24.78 17.45
C ALA A 178 -45.28 -23.54 17.13
N HIS A 179 -44.93 -22.37 17.68
CA HIS A 179 -45.66 -21.12 17.46
C HIS A 179 -45.24 -20.36 16.19
N LEU A 180 -44.09 -20.68 15.58
CA LEU A 180 -43.61 -20.01 14.37
C LEU A 180 -44.25 -20.54 13.08
N ALA A 181 -45.06 -21.59 13.14
CA ALA A 181 -45.64 -22.28 11.99
C ALA A 181 -46.52 -21.41 11.06
N GLY A 182 -46.97 -20.24 11.51
CA GLY A 182 -47.77 -19.28 10.73
C GLY A 182 -46.97 -18.17 10.03
N LEU A 183 -45.64 -18.14 10.17
CA LEU A 183 -44.78 -17.08 9.61
C LEU A 183 -44.36 -17.39 8.16
N HIS A 184 -45.33 -17.56 7.26
CA HIS A 184 -45.08 -18.04 5.90
C HIS A 184 -44.15 -17.14 5.06
N GLU A 185 -44.03 -15.85 5.38
CA GLU A 185 -43.12 -14.90 4.72
C GLU A 185 -41.67 -14.98 5.23
N LEU A 186 -41.35 -15.85 6.21
CA LEU A 186 -40.04 -15.86 6.85
C LEU A 186 -38.94 -16.40 5.93
N GLU A 187 -37.98 -15.54 5.57
CA GLU A 187 -36.83 -15.82 4.70
C GLU A 187 -35.56 -16.16 5.49
N SER A 188 -35.38 -15.58 6.69
CA SER A 188 -34.18 -15.74 7.51
C SER A 188 -34.52 -15.91 8.99
N LEU A 189 -34.05 -17.01 9.59
CA LEU A 189 -34.25 -17.34 10.99
C LEU A 189 -32.91 -17.60 11.70
N ARG A 190 -32.62 -16.85 12.76
CA ARG A 190 -31.47 -17.08 13.65
C ARG A 190 -31.91 -17.61 15.01
N LEU A 191 -31.39 -18.77 15.38
CA LEU A 191 -31.65 -19.46 16.64
C LEU A 191 -30.36 -19.73 17.43
N ASP A 192 -29.24 -19.10 17.07
CA ASP A 192 -27.92 -19.42 17.60
C ASP A 192 -27.85 -19.33 19.14
N GLY A 193 -27.37 -20.37 19.80
CA GLY A 193 -27.23 -20.46 21.25
C GLY A 193 -28.56 -20.48 22.02
N THR A 194 -29.64 -20.95 21.39
CA THR A 194 -30.93 -21.24 22.06
C THR A 194 -30.99 -22.69 22.55
N ARG A 195 -32.11 -23.11 23.15
CA ARG A 195 -32.34 -24.48 23.66
C ARG A 195 -33.04 -25.38 22.64
N VAL A 196 -32.98 -25.02 21.35
CA VAL A 196 -33.60 -25.75 20.24
C VAL A 196 -32.79 -26.99 19.89
N THR A 197 -33.47 -28.14 19.75
CA THR A 197 -32.92 -29.40 19.25
C THR A 197 -33.39 -29.66 17.81
N GLY A 198 -32.81 -30.68 17.16
CA GLY A 198 -33.26 -31.12 15.84
C GLY A 198 -34.70 -31.65 15.80
N GLN A 199 -35.32 -31.98 16.94
CA GLN A 199 -36.74 -32.34 16.98
C GLN A 199 -37.65 -31.12 16.78
N GLY A 200 -37.31 -29.97 17.37
CA GLY A 200 -38.10 -28.74 17.26
C GLY A 200 -38.23 -28.21 15.83
N LEU A 201 -37.22 -28.46 14.99
CA LEU A 201 -37.22 -28.07 13.57
C LEU A 201 -38.41 -28.64 12.78
N LYS A 202 -38.99 -29.78 13.20
CA LYS A 202 -40.18 -30.38 12.58
C LYS A 202 -41.40 -29.48 12.62
N HIS A 203 -41.48 -28.56 13.58
CA HIS A 203 -42.55 -27.58 13.67
C HIS A 203 -42.48 -26.50 12.59
N LEU A 204 -41.29 -26.27 12.01
CA LEU A 204 -41.02 -25.19 11.06
C LEU A 204 -41.27 -25.59 9.59
N ARG A 205 -41.77 -26.80 9.32
CA ARG A 205 -42.01 -27.36 7.97
C ARG A 205 -42.86 -26.49 7.03
N HIS A 206 -43.63 -25.55 7.56
CA HIS A 206 -44.53 -24.66 6.82
C HIS A 206 -43.90 -23.31 6.41
N LEU A 207 -42.60 -23.13 6.68
CA LEU A 207 -41.82 -21.95 6.30
C LEU A 207 -41.23 -22.10 4.88
N GLU A 208 -42.10 -22.15 3.87
CA GLU A 208 -41.71 -22.43 2.47
C GLU A 208 -40.78 -21.36 1.85
N ASN A 209 -40.73 -20.16 2.44
CA ASN A 209 -39.87 -19.05 2.02
C ASN A 209 -38.47 -19.05 2.68
N LEU A 210 -38.19 -19.97 3.61
CA LEU A 210 -36.95 -19.96 4.39
C LEU A 210 -35.72 -20.24 3.49
N GLN A 211 -34.80 -19.26 3.46
CA GLN A 211 -33.55 -19.30 2.69
C GLN A 211 -32.31 -19.45 3.57
N PHE A 212 -32.33 -18.85 4.77
CA PHE A 212 -31.19 -18.81 5.69
C PHE A 212 -31.60 -19.31 7.08
N LEU A 213 -30.91 -20.34 7.58
CA LEU A 213 -31.15 -20.92 8.90
C LEU A 213 -29.84 -21.01 9.69
N TYR A 214 -29.81 -20.39 10.86
CA TYR A 214 -28.63 -20.37 11.75
C TYR A 214 -28.95 -21.04 13.08
N LEU A 215 -28.16 -22.08 13.42
CA LEU A 215 -28.34 -22.99 14.55
C LEU A 215 -27.02 -23.15 15.34
N ASP A 216 -26.13 -22.14 15.30
CA ASP A 216 -24.81 -22.24 15.93
C ASP A 216 -24.93 -22.40 17.46
N ASP A 217 -24.05 -23.19 18.08
CA ASP A 217 -24.02 -23.50 19.51
C ASP A 217 -25.36 -24.07 20.08
N CYS A 218 -26.26 -24.61 19.24
CA CYS A 218 -27.50 -25.26 19.67
C CYS A 218 -27.33 -26.78 19.94
N PRO A 219 -28.15 -27.39 20.82
CA PRO A 219 -28.16 -28.83 21.09
C PRO A 219 -28.80 -29.66 19.95
N ILE A 220 -28.21 -29.60 18.76
CA ILE A 220 -28.61 -30.37 17.58
C ILE A 220 -27.86 -31.72 17.58
N GLU A 221 -28.55 -32.80 17.94
CA GLU A 221 -27.98 -34.17 18.04
C GLU A 221 -28.72 -35.20 17.17
N THR A 222 -29.69 -34.78 16.34
CA THR A 222 -30.61 -35.70 15.62
C THR A 222 -30.61 -35.49 14.11
N ASP A 223 -31.19 -36.44 13.36
CA ASP A 223 -31.29 -36.41 11.89
C ASP A 223 -31.82 -35.07 11.32
N LEU A 224 -31.07 -34.53 10.36
CA LEU A 224 -31.32 -33.26 9.67
C LEU A 224 -32.10 -33.44 8.35
N ALA A 225 -32.57 -34.64 8.01
CA ALA A 225 -33.38 -34.86 6.80
C ALA A 225 -34.63 -33.95 6.70
N ILE A 226 -35.09 -33.35 7.81
CA ILE A 226 -36.14 -32.33 7.84
C ILE A 226 -35.82 -31.09 6.99
N LEU A 227 -34.54 -30.70 6.87
CA LEU A 227 -34.12 -29.50 6.11
C LEU A 227 -34.52 -29.59 4.63
N LYS A 228 -34.66 -30.81 4.08
CA LYS A 228 -35.09 -31.07 2.69
C LYS A 228 -36.49 -30.56 2.36
N GLN A 229 -37.31 -30.27 3.38
CA GLN A 229 -38.69 -29.79 3.18
C GLN A 229 -38.76 -28.30 2.82
N TRP A 230 -37.64 -27.56 2.93
CA TRP A 230 -37.56 -26.13 2.57
C TRP A 230 -36.91 -25.95 1.19
N PRO A 231 -37.68 -25.84 0.09
CA PRO A 231 -37.15 -25.88 -1.28
C PRO A 231 -36.32 -24.65 -1.65
N LYS A 232 -36.37 -23.58 -0.84
CA LYS A 232 -35.59 -22.34 -1.01
C LYS A 232 -34.38 -22.25 -0.09
N LEU A 233 -34.12 -23.26 0.75
CA LEU A 233 -33.03 -23.21 1.73
C LEU A 233 -31.66 -23.25 1.05
N LYS A 234 -30.93 -22.13 1.13
CA LYS A 234 -29.61 -21.91 0.53
C LYS A 234 -28.46 -22.04 1.51
N HIS A 235 -28.66 -21.62 2.75
CA HIS A 235 -27.60 -21.51 3.75
C HIS A 235 -28.04 -22.11 5.09
N VAL A 236 -27.20 -22.99 5.63
CA VAL A 236 -27.38 -23.62 6.95
C VAL A 236 -26.07 -23.48 7.74
N SER A 237 -26.18 -22.91 8.94
CA SER A 237 -25.06 -22.79 9.88
C SER A 237 -25.30 -23.67 11.11
N LEU A 238 -24.35 -24.55 11.42
CA LEU A 238 -24.39 -25.56 12.49
C LEU A 238 -23.11 -25.50 13.35
N ASN A 239 -22.48 -24.33 13.48
CA ASN A 239 -21.18 -24.21 14.10
C ASN A 239 -21.24 -24.49 15.61
N GLY A 240 -20.36 -25.32 16.15
CA GLY A 240 -20.35 -25.67 17.57
C GLY A 240 -21.49 -26.59 18.02
N THR A 241 -22.24 -27.17 17.07
CA THR A 241 -23.25 -28.21 17.35
C THR A 241 -22.62 -29.61 17.39
N GLY A 242 -23.36 -30.60 17.90
CA GLY A 242 -22.91 -31.99 18.02
C GLY A 242 -23.12 -32.87 16.77
N VAL A 243 -23.27 -32.27 15.59
CA VAL A 243 -23.64 -32.98 14.35
C VAL A 243 -22.52 -33.88 13.82
N THR A 244 -22.86 -35.09 13.39
CA THR A 244 -21.90 -36.04 12.79
C THR A 244 -21.96 -36.05 11.26
N ALA A 245 -20.95 -36.63 10.61
CA ALA A 245 -20.90 -36.71 9.15
C ALA A 245 -22.05 -37.54 8.55
N GLU A 246 -22.49 -38.59 9.23
CA GLU A 246 -23.64 -39.43 8.85
C GLU A 246 -24.96 -38.64 8.89
N GLN A 247 -25.10 -37.71 9.84
CA GLN A 247 -26.28 -36.85 9.95
C GLN A 247 -26.32 -35.79 8.83
N LEU A 248 -25.15 -35.29 8.42
CA LEU A 248 -25.00 -34.34 7.31
C LEU A 248 -25.14 -35.00 5.93
N ALA A 249 -24.81 -36.30 5.80
CA ALA A 249 -24.88 -37.05 4.55
C ALA A 249 -26.26 -36.98 3.87
N SER A 250 -27.33 -36.79 4.65
CA SER A 250 -28.67 -36.62 4.07
C SER A 250 -28.84 -35.27 3.36
N ILE A 251 -28.27 -34.17 3.87
CA ILE A 251 -28.53 -32.79 3.40
C ILE A 251 -27.51 -32.27 2.39
N VAL A 252 -26.29 -32.82 2.33
CA VAL A 252 -25.24 -32.36 1.39
C VAL A 252 -25.52 -32.65 -0.09
N GLN A 253 -26.64 -33.33 -0.37
CA GLN A 253 -27.16 -33.62 -1.71
C GLN A 253 -28.23 -32.61 -2.18
N MET A 254 -28.67 -31.68 -1.32
CA MET A 254 -29.75 -30.74 -1.65
C MET A 254 -29.33 -29.74 -2.72
N GLU A 255 -29.98 -29.76 -3.89
CA GLU A 255 -29.72 -28.81 -4.99
C GLU A 255 -29.96 -27.34 -4.62
N SER A 256 -30.86 -27.07 -3.67
CA SER A 256 -31.11 -25.71 -3.18
C SER A 256 -29.98 -25.18 -2.30
N LEU A 257 -29.23 -26.07 -1.63
CA LEU A 257 -28.27 -25.72 -0.60
C LEU A 257 -26.93 -25.33 -1.24
N GLN A 258 -26.52 -24.08 -1.02
CA GLN A 258 -25.32 -23.48 -1.58
C GLN A 258 -24.18 -23.39 -0.56
N THR A 259 -24.51 -23.32 0.73
CA THR A 259 -23.52 -23.18 1.81
C THR A 259 -23.95 -23.91 3.08
N LEU A 260 -22.99 -24.66 3.64
CA LEU A 260 -23.11 -25.37 4.91
C LEU A 260 -21.91 -25.02 5.79
N GLU A 261 -22.13 -24.44 6.97
CA GLU A 261 -21.07 -24.14 7.94
C GLU A 261 -21.11 -25.10 9.13
N VAL A 262 -19.97 -25.74 9.42
CA VAL A 262 -19.83 -26.80 10.44
C VAL A 262 -18.57 -26.62 11.31
N TYR A 263 -18.12 -25.38 11.54
CA TYR A 263 -16.98 -25.10 12.42
C TYR A 263 -17.20 -25.70 13.82
N ARG A 264 -16.16 -26.29 14.41
CA ARG A 264 -16.21 -26.87 15.79
C ARG A 264 -17.21 -28.03 15.99
N THR A 265 -17.64 -28.71 14.92
CA THR A 265 -18.55 -29.89 15.00
C THR A 265 -17.83 -31.25 15.07
N GLY A 266 -16.51 -31.27 14.86
CA GLY A 266 -15.72 -32.52 14.79
C GLY A 266 -15.79 -33.25 13.43
N VAL A 267 -16.59 -32.78 12.49
CA VAL A 267 -16.71 -33.36 11.14
C VAL A 267 -15.44 -33.12 10.33
N SER A 268 -14.84 -34.20 9.81
CA SER A 268 -13.66 -34.17 8.94
C SER A 268 -14.03 -34.22 7.45
N GLN A 269 -13.08 -33.87 6.58
CA GLN A 269 -13.27 -33.97 5.14
C GLN A 269 -13.46 -35.42 4.64
N GLU A 270 -12.83 -36.41 5.30
CA GLU A 270 -13.03 -37.84 4.97
C GLU A 270 -14.39 -38.38 5.42
N GLY A 271 -14.98 -37.85 6.50
CA GLY A 271 -16.30 -38.28 6.96
C GLY A 271 -17.43 -37.99 5.95
N LEU A 272 -17.23 -37.02 5.06
CA LEU A 272 -18.23 -36.51 4.11
C LEU A 272 -18.06 -37.05 2.66
N LEU A 273 -17.32 -38.15 2.47
CA LEU A 273 -16.93 -38.69 1.16
C LEU A 273 -18.05 -39.13 0.19
N HIS A 274 -19.33 -38.97 0.53
CA HIS A 274 -20.46 -39.28 -0.38
C HIS A 274 -20.86 -38.08 -1.25
N GLU A 275 -20.25 -37.99 -2.44
CA GLU A 275 -20.58 -37.11 -3.58
C GLU A 275 -21.28 -35.78 -3.22
N VAL A 276 -20.70 -34.97 -2.33
CA VAL A 276 -21.23 -33.64 -1.98
C VAL A 276 -21.61 -32.88 -3.25
N ASN A 277 -22.82 -32.30 -3.27
CA ASN A 277 -23.34 -31.64 -4.47
C ASN A 277 -22.29 -30.63 -5.00
N PRO A 278 -21.87 -30.68 -6.28
CA PRO A 278 -20.80 -29.82 -6.79
C PRO A 278 -21.04 -28.31 -6.66
N SER A 279 -22.28 -27.87 -6.43
CA SER A 279 -22.62 -26.46 -6.15
C SER A 279 -22.53 -26.07 -4.66
N LEU A 280 -22.51 -27.04 -3.73
CA LEU A 280 -22.51 -26.83 -2.29
C LEU A 280 -21.09 -26.58 -1.76
N ARG A 281 -20.92 -25.45 -1.05
CA ARG A 281 -19.69 -25.15 -0.30
C ARG A 281 -19.85 -25.54 1.17
N VAL A 282 -18.97 -26.42 1.65
CA VAL A 282 -18.92 -26.82 3.06
C VAL A 282 -17.71 -26.16 3.73
N PHE A 283 -17.94 -25.47 4.84
CA PHE A 283 -16.93 -24.70 5.59
C PHE A 283 -16.74 -25.24 7.01
N GLY A 284 -15.52 -25.13 7.55
CA GLY A 284 -15.24 -25.49 8.94
C GLY A 284 -14.98 -26.98 9.23
N LEU A 285 -14.77 -27.78 8.18
CA LEU A 285 -14.29 -29.16 8.29
C LEU A 285 -12.93 -29.22 9.00
N ALA A 286 -12.75 -30.21 9.86
CA ALA A 286 -11.46 -30.48 10.49
C ALA A 286 -10.43 -30.92 9.42
N SER A 287 -9.28 -30.24 9.36
CA SER A 287 -8.17 -30.57 8.48
C SER A 287 -7.02 -31.22 9.23
N GLU A 288 -6.45 -32.30 8.67
CA GLU A 288 -5.12 -32.74 9.05
C GLU A 288 -4.05 -31.92 8.32
N SER A 289 -2.97 -31.59 9.03
CA SER A 289 -1.86 -30.81 8.51
C SER A 289 -0.89 -31.67 7.69
N ARG A 290 -0.79 -31.40 6.38
CA ARG A 290 0.33 -31.88 5.55
C ARG A 290 0.86 -30.76 4.65
N VAL A 291 2.05 -30.28 4.98
CA VAL A 291 2.88 -29.46 4.10
C VAL A 291 3.79 -30.41 3.32
N ALA A 292 3.79 -30.30 1.99
CA ALA A 292 4.74 -30.98 1.12
C ALA A 292 5.56 -29.93 0.36
N SER A 293 6.87 -29.89 0.63
CA SER A 293 7.86 -29.08 -0.09
C SER A 293 8.57 -29.94 -1.14
N LEU A 294 8.78 -29.36 -2.33
CA LEU A 294 9.57 -29.79 -3.50
C LEU A 294 9.22 -28.76 -4.60
N VAL A 295 10.08 -28.25 -5.50
CA VAL A 295 11.31 -28.77 -6.11
C VAL A 295 12.30 -27.61 -6.36
N THR A 296 13.60 -27.90 -6.35
CA THR A 296 14.68 -27.03 -6.83
C THR A 296 14.78 -26.97 -8.37
N THR A 297 14.96 -25.80 -8.96
CA THR A 297 15.41 -25.69 -10.38
C THR A 297 16.71 -24.93 -10.48
N GLY A 298 17.76 -25.61 -10.92
CA GLY A 298 19.04 -25.00 -11.25
C GLY A 298 18.97 -24.23 -12.57
N VAL A 299 19.76 -23.16 -12.66
CA VAL A 299 20.02 -22.45 -13.91
C VAL A 299 20.94 -23.31 -14.76
N VAL A 300 20.52 -23.62 -15.99
CA VAL A 300 21.40 -24.23 -16.99
C VAL A 300 22.15 -23.12 -17.70
N GLU A 301 23.44 -22.96 -17.40
CA GLU A 301 24.33 -22.23 -18.29
C GLU A 301 24.44 -23.01 -19.60
N VAL A 302 24.03 -22.39 -20.71
CA VAL A 302 24.22 -22.97 -22.04
C VAL A 302 25.68 -22.75 -22.44
N GLU A 303 26.52 -23.76 -22.23
CA GLU A 303 27.87 -23.81 -22.81
C GLU A 303 27.78 -23.89 -24.33
N VAL A 304 27.77 -22.72 -24.99
CA VAL A 304 27.86 -22.62 -26.45
C VAL A 304 29.30 -22.95 -26.88
N PRO A 305 29.52 -23.94 -27.77
CA PRO A 305 30.87 -24.31 -28.21
C PRO A 305 31.58 -23.15 -28.94
N PRO A 306 32.90 -23.01 -28.80
CA PRO A 306 33.61 -21.81 -29.25
C PRO A 306 33.86 -21.79 -30.76
N GLU A 307 32.88 -21.30 -31.54
CA GLU A 307 33.12 -20.96 -32.94
C GLU A 307 34.09 -19.76 -33.09
N PRO A 308 34.78 -19.66 -34.25
CA PRO A 308 35.59 -18.50 -34.59
C PRO A 308 34.74 -17.22 -34.64
N ILE A 309 35.26 -16.12 -34.11
CA ILE A 309 34.56 -14.83 -34.15
C ILE A 309 34.58 -14.30 -35.59
N LEU A 310 33.41 -14.19 -36.22
CA LEU A 310 33.21 -13.55 -37.52
C LEU A 310 33.65 -12.09 -37.45
N LYS A 311 34.34 -11.65 -38.51
CA LYS A 311 34.75 -10.25 -38.69
C LYS A 311 33.52 -9.34 -38.82
N PRO A 312 33.64 -8.03 -38.49
CA PRO A 312 32.56 -7.07 -38.70
C PRO A 312 32.02 -7.16 -40.12
N TRP A 313 30.69 -7.18 -40.25
CA TRP A 313 30.01 -7.39 -41.54
C TRP A 313 30.55 -6.52 -42.69
N HIS A 314 30.91 -5.26 -42.41
CA HIS A 314 31.46 -4.34 -43.40
C HIS A 314 32.83 -4.76 -43.98
N GLU A 315 33.65 -5.52 -43.24
CA GLU A 315 34.90 -6.12 -43.74
C GLU A 315 34.65 -7.38 -44.58
N ARG A 316 33.47 -8.01 -44.44
CA ARG A 316 33.08 -9.22 -45.19
C ARG A 316 32.52 -8.88 -46.57
N LEU A 317 31.94 -7.68 -46.71
CA LEU A 317 31.39 -7.12 -47.96
C LEU A 317 32.35 -7.24 -49.17
N GLU A 318 33.64 -7.00 -49.00
CA GLU A 318 34.62 -7.02 -50.11
C GLU A 318 35.01 -8.44 -50.57
N ARG A 319 34.50 -9.50 -49.92
CA ARG A 319 35.00 -10.89 -50.10
C ARG A 319 33.96 -11.96 -50.45
N GLY A 320 32.65 -11.68 -50.45
CA GLY A 320 31.65 -12.73 -50.71
C GLY A 320 30.21 -12.27 -50.94
N GLN A 321 29.35 -13.22 -51.36
CA GLN A 321 27.95 -13.01 -51.73
C GLN A 321 26.98 -12.75 -50.55
N GLU A 322 27.49 -12.60 -49.33
CA GLU A 322 26.74 -12.67 -48.09
C GLU A 322 25.59 -11.64 -48.01
N VAL A 323 24.46 -12.07 -47.43
CA VAL A 323 23.24 -11.27 -47.30
C VAL A 323 23.14 -10.76 -45.87
N PRO A 324 22.91 -9.45 -45.63
CA PRO A 324 22.66 -8.95 -44.29
C PRO A 324 21.33 -9.47 -43.76
N ASP A 325 21.38 -10.16 -42.62
CA ASP A 325 20.18 -10.51 -41.84
C ASP A 325 19.50 -9.29 -41.21
N LEU A 326 18.16 -9.30 -41.16
CA LEU A 326 17.34 -8.21 -40.65
C LEU A 326 17.59 -7.89 -39.17
N GLN A 327 17.61 -8.92 -38.31
CA GLN A 327 17.78 -8.79 -36.86
C GLN A 327 19.25 -8.55 -36.49
N ARG A 328 20.19 -9.27 -37.10
CA ARG A 328 21.62 -9.19 -36.76
C ARG A 328 22.29 -7.93 -37.28
N HIS A 329 21.81 -7.36 -38.40
CA HIS A 329 22.51 -6.27 -39.09
C HIS A 329 21.64 -5.03 -39.38
N VAL A 330 20.48 -5.20 -40.04
CA VAL A 330 19.69 -4.07 -40.55
C VAL A 330 19.06 -3.26 -39.42
N VAL A 331 18.34 -3.91 -38.49
CA VAL A 331 17.69 -3.23 -37.36
C VAL A 331 18.71 -2.62 -36.36
N PRO A 332 19.81 -3.30 -35.99
CA PRO A 332 20.90 -2.70 -35.21
C PRO A 332 21.52 -1.48 -35.90
N LEU A 333 21.73 -1.51 -37.23
CA LEU A 333 22.21 -0.35 -37.97
C LEU A 333 21.22 0.82 -37.87
N LEU A 334 19.92 0.61 -38.09
CA LEU A 334 18.89 1.65 -37.92
C LEU A 334 18.84 2.19 -36.47
N GLY A 335 19.15 1.35 -35.48
CA GLY A 335 19.33 1.74 -34.08
C GLY A 335 20.53 2.63 -33.83
N ARG A 336 21.70 2.24 -34.34
CA ARG A 336 22.97 3.00 -34.27
C ARG A 336 22.85 4.38 -34.92
N LEU A 337 22.15 4.49 -36.05
CA LEU A 337 21.94 5.75 -36.78
C LEU A 337 20.82 6.62 -36.18
N GLY A 338 20.09 6.11 -35.18
CA GLY A 338 18.98 6.80 -34.53
C GLY A 338 17.68 6.87 -35.34
N CYS A 339 17.57 6.14 -36.46
CA CYS A 339 16.39 6.13 -37.32
C CYS A 339 15.13 5.63 -36.59
N ASN A 340 15.29 4.64 -35.70
CA ASN A 340 14.23 4.08 -34.85
C ASN A 340 14.19 4.71 -33.43
N SER A 341 14.79 5.89 -33.25
CA SER A 341 14.74 6.64 -31.99
C SER A 341 13.41 7.39 -31.80
N ARG A 342 13.15 7.82 -30.56
CA ARG A 342 11.95 8.59 -30.17
C ARG A 342 11.74 9.90 -30.96
N THR A 343 12.80 10.48 -31.51
CA THR A 343 12.74 11.73 -32.29
C THR A 343 12.57 11.50 -33.80
N CYS A 344 12.66 10.25 -34.26
CA CYS A 344 12.51 9.86 -35.67
C CYS A 344 11.38 8.82 -35.81
N HIS A 345 11.57 7.76 -36.61
CA HIS A 345 10.50 6.80 -36.93
C HIS A 345 10.11 5.89 -35.77
N GLY A 346 10.91 5.84 -34.70
CA GLY A 346 10.55 5.20 -33.42
C GLY A 346 9.59 6.03 -32.54
N ALA A 347 9.19 7.22 -32.97
CA ALA A 347 8.10 7.97 -32.34
C ALA A 347 6.79 7.16 -32.37
N PHE A 348 5.90 7.37 -31.39
CA PHE A 348 4.67 6.59 -31.26
C PHE A 348 3.75 6.66 -32.50
N ALA A 349 3.76 7.77 -33.23
CA ALA A 349 3.02 7.95 -34.49
C ALA A 349 3.85 7.64 -35.75
N GLY A 350 5.12 7.25 -35.61
CA GLY A 350 6.11 7.34 -36.68
C GLY A 350 6.40 8.79 -37.10
N GLN A 351 7.02 8.96 -38.26
CA GLN A 351 7.23 10.24 -38.94
C GLN A 351 7.03 10.08 -40.45
N GLY A 352 6.37 11.04 -41.12
CA GLY A 352 6.16 11.00 -42.58
C GLY A 352 5.42 9.74 -43.09
N GLY A 353 4.52 9.18 -42.28
CA GLY A 353 3.84 7.90 -42.58
C GLY A 353 4.77 6.69 -42.60
N PHE A 354 5.92 6.75 -41.92
CA PHE A 354 6.85 5.63 -41.74
C PHE A 354 7.13 5.46 -40.25
N ARG A 355 6.93 4.24 -39.74
CA ARG A 355 7.07 3.91 -38.32
C ARG A 355 7.97 2.70 -38.16
N LEU A 356 8.84 2.75 -37.17
CA LEU A 356 9.66 1.63 -36.70
C LEU A 356 9.36 1.38 -35.23
N SER A 357 9.67 0.17 -34.76
CA SER A 357 9.64 -0.18 -33.35
C SER A 357 10.73 0.60 -32.62
N MET A 358 10.38 1.20 -31.47
CA MET A 358 11.31 2.09 -30.77
C MET A 358 12.53 1.29 -30.28
N PHE A 359 13.71 1.64 -30.78
CA PHE A 359 14.99 0.93 -30.59
C PHE A 359 15.11 -0.47 -31.21
N GLY A 360 14.19 -0.90 -32.08
CA GLY A 360 14.36 -2.13 -32.88
C GLY A 360 14.20 -3.42 -32.09
N TYR A 361 12.96 -3.86 -31.91
CA TYR A 361 12.61 -5.09 -31.18
C TYR A 361 11.41 -5.85 -31.76
N ASP A 362 10.54 -5.18 -32.51
CA ASP A 362 9.43 -5.82 -33.21
C ASP A 362 9.85 -6.00 -34.67
N PHE A 363 10.71 -6.99 -34.87
CA PHE A 363 11.36 -7.25 -36.16
C PHE A 363 10.36 -7.57 -37.28
N LEU A 364 9.16 -8.07 -36.96
CA LEU A 364 8.08 -8.30 -37.93
C LEU A 364 7.45 -6.97 -38.35
N ALA A 365 7.01 -6.14 -37.39
CA ALA A 365 6.45 -4.82 -37.71
C ALA A 365 7.47 -3.89 -38.39
N ASP A 366 8.75 -3.97 -37.97
CA ASP A 366 9.86 -3.27 -38.62
C ASP A 366 10.04 -3.74 -40.07
N HIS A 367 9.97 -5.04 -40.33
CA HIS A 367 10.05 -5.59 -41.69
C HIS A 367 8.94 -5.05 -42.60
N GLU A 368 7.68 -5.16 -42.16
CA GLU A 368 6.51 -4.70 -42.90
C GLU A 368 6.61 -3.20 -43.26
N ASN A 369 7.02 -2.36 -42.31
CA ASN A 369 7.17 -0.92 -42.56
C ASN A 369 8.41 -0.60 -43.43
N LEU A 370 9.49 -1.39 -43.35
CA LEU A 370 10.68 -1.18 -44.16
C LEU A 370 10.44 -1.52 -45.64
N VAL A 371 9.72 -2.61 -45.95
CA VAL A 371 9.49 -3.00 -47.35
C VAL A 371 8.60 -2.01 -48.11
N GLU A 372 7.71 -1.27 -47.44
CA GLU A 372 6.97 -0.14 -48.06
C GLU A 372 7.89 1.02 -48.52
N ARG A 373 9.14 1.05 -48.06
CA ARG A 373 10.14 2.09 -48.40
C ARG A 373 11.26 1.57 -49.30
N VAL A 374 11.07 0.39 -49.87
CA VAL A 374 12.01 -0.32 -50.73
C VAL A 374 11.40 -0.57 -52.11
N ASP A 375 12.22 -0.40 -53.14
CA ASP A 375 11.91 -0.74 -54.52
C ASP A 375 12.83 -1.90 -54.93
N LEU A 376 12.24 -3.08 -55.19
CA LEU A 376 12.97 -4.31 -55.51
C LEU A 376 13.30 -4.42 -57.01
N GLU A 377 12.62 -3.67 -57.87
CA GLU A 377 12.92 -3.63 -59.32
C GLU A 377 14.00 -2.58 -59.62
N SER A 378 13.98 -1.46 -58.90
CA SER A 378 14.93 -0.35 -58.99
C SER A 378 15.47 -0.01 -57.60
N VAL A 379 16.47 -0.77 -57.15
CA VAL A 379 17.08 -0.61 -55.82
C VAL A 379 17.47 0.83 -55.50
N GLU A 380 18.01 1.56 -56.49
CA GLU A 380 18.45 2.97 -56.37
C GLU A 380 17.32 3.97 -56.09
N THR A 381 16.05 3.64 -56.38
CA THR A 381 14.88 4.48 -56.06
C THR A 381 14.26 4.19 -54.70
N SER A 382 14.83 3.26 -53.93
CA SER A 382 14.40 2.95 -52.56
C SER A 382 14.54 4.15 -51.62
N LEU A 383 13.41 4.65 -51.10
CA LEU A 383 13.37 5.76 -50.14
C LEU A 383 14.22 5.48 -48.88
N LEU A 384 14.35 4.20 -48.49
CA LEU A 384 15.19 3.73 -47.39
C LEU A 384 16.70 4.03 -47.60
N LEU A 385 17.17 4.16 -48.85
CA LEU A 385 18.55 4.51 -49.18
C LEU A 385 18.76 6.02 -49.37
N ASN A 386 17.76 6.71 -49.92
CA ASN A 386 17.92 8.08 -50.44
C ASN A 386 17.54 9.17 -49.44
N LYS A 387 16.49 8.96 -48.63
CA LYS A 387 16.11 9.95 -47.60
C LYS A 387 17.18 10.11 -46.51
N PRO A 388 17.75 9.04 -45.91
CA PRO A 388 18.71 9.23 -44.83
C PRO A 388 20.09 9.66 -45.32
N THR A 389 20.37 9.62 -46.63
CA THR A 389 21.57 10.23 -47.26
C THR A 389 21.31 11.66 -47.75
N SER A 390 20.10 12.21 -47.52
CA SER A 390 19.66 13.52 -48.04
C SER A 390 19.74 13.68 -49.56
N ALA A 391 19.75 12.56 -50.31
CA ALA A 391 19.53 12.56 -51.75
C ALA A 391 18.06 12.89 -52.09
N ASP A 392 17.13 12.41 -51.26
CA ASP A 392 15.75 12.89 -51.19
C ASP A 392 15.55 13.81 -49.98
N GLU A 393 14.60 14.73 -50.05
CA GLU A 393 14.26 15.63 -48.93
C GLU A 393 13.82 14.81 -47.69
N HIS A 394 14.46 15.10 -46.54
CA HIS A 394 14.25 14.36 -45.30
C HIS A 394 14.39 15.30 -44.09
N GLU A 395 13.27 15.52 -43.39
CA GLU A 395 13.20 16.36 -42.19
C GLU A 395 14.13 15.88 -41.06
N GLY A 396 14.43 14.58 -41.01
CA GLY A 396 15.37 14.00 -40.04
C GLY A 396 16.85 14.35 -40.31
N GLY A 397 17.16 15.00 -41.43
CA GLY A 397 18.52 15.34 -41.87
C GLY A 397 19.32 14.14 -42.40
N GLU A 398 20.61 14.35 -42.63
CA GLU A 398 21.55 13.27 -42.98
C GLU A 398 21.74 12.33 -41.76
N ARG A 399 21.64 11.02 -42.02
CA ARG A 399 21.78 9.93 -41.04
C ARG A 399 22.68 8.82 -41.56
N LEU A 400 22.68 8.57 -42.86
CA LEU A 400 23.58 7.66 -43.57
C LEU A 400 24.63 8.49 -44.30
N PRO A 401 25.93 8.20 -44.16
CA PRO A 401 26.95 8.78 -45.02
C PRO A 401 26.70 8.36 -46.49
N PRO A 402 26.59 9.29 -47.45
CA PRO A 402 26.43 8.95 -48.87
C PRO A 402 27.60 8.08 -49.37
N GLY A 403 27.29 6.90 -49.92
CA GLY A 403 28.31 5.92 -50.33
C GLY A 403 29.00 5.18 -49.17
N GLY A 404 28.55 5.35 -47.93
CA GLY A 404 29.07 4.64 -46.74
C GLY A 404 28.85 3.13 -46.78
N TRP A 405 29.51 2.39 -45.87
CA TRP A 405 29.30 0.94 -45.76
C TRP A 405 27.88 0.62 -45.26
N GLU A 406 27.31 1.53 -44.47
CA GLU A 406 25.96 1.52 -43.95
C GLU A 406 24.93 1.51 -45.09
N GLN A 407 25.11 2.40 -46.08
CA GLN A 407 24.24 2.44 -47.26
C GLN A 407 24.43 1.19 -48.14
N ARG A 408 25.67 0.65 -48.23
CA ARG A 408 25.93 -0.62 -48.93
C ARG A 408 25.28 -1.82 -48.23
N LEU A 409 25.19 -1.83 -46.91
CA LEU A 409 24.50 -2.87 -46.13
C LEU A 409 23.01 -2.89 -46.47
N LEU A 410 22.34 -1.75 -46.33
CA LEU A 410 20.91 -1.63 -46.64
C LEU A 410 20.62 -1.98 -48.10
N ARG A 411 21.43 -1.47 -49.04
CA ARG A 411 21.36 -1.81 -50.47
C ARG A 411 21.48 -3.31 -50.71
N ARG A 412 22.44 -3.99 -50.06
CA ARG A 412 22.66 -5.42 -50.24
C ARG A 412 21.51 -6.27 -49.69
N TRP A 413 20.88 -5.83 -48.60
CA TRP A 413 19.66 -6.45 -48.08
C TRP A 413 18.50 -6.31 -49.07
N ILE A 414 18.34 -5.13 -49.68
CA ILE A 414 17.33 -4.86 -50.71
C ILE A 414 17.57 -5.71 -51.98
N GLU A 415 18.80 -5.75 -52.51
CA GLU A 415 19.20 -6.60 -53.64
C GLU A 415 18.89 -8.09 -53.43
N ALA A 416 18.93 -8.55 -52.17
CA ALA A 416 18.62 -9.93 -51.79
C ALA A 416 17.12 -10.20 -51.59
N GLY A 417 16.25 -9.24 -51.92
CA GLY A 417 14.80 -9.33 -51.78
C GLY A 417 14.23 -8.72 -50.49
N ALA A 418 15.01 -7.92 -49.74
CA ALA A 418 14.64 -7.32 -48.46
C ALA A 418 14.03 -8.36 -47.49
N GLN A 419 14.76 -9.46 -47.25
CA GLN A 419 14.25 -10.63 -46.54
C GLN A 419 13.90 -10.31 -45.07
N GLY A 420 12.77 -10.85 -44.61
CA GLY A 420 12.35 -10.79 -43.21
C GLY A 420 13.09 -11.78 -42.32
N ILE A 421 12.59 -11.99 -41.10
CA ILE A 421 13.13 -12.98 -40.17
C ILE A 421 12.89 -14.40 -40.70
N ALA A 422 13.83 -15.31 -40.45
CA ALA A 422 13.62 -16.75 -40.64
C ALA A 422 12.47 -17.28 -39.74
N SER A 423 11.91 -18.44 -40.09
CA SER A 423 10.82 -19.08 -39.33
C SER A 423 11.25 -19.66 -37.98
N ASP A 424 12.53 -19.94 -37.81
CA ASP A 424 13.15 -20.40 -36.56
C ASP A 424 14.55 -19.76 -36.47
N PRO A 425 14.64 -18.46 -36.09
CA PRO A 425 15.90 -17.74 -36.07
C PRO A 425 16.70 -18.10 -34.80
N PRO A 426 18.02 -18.27 -34.90
CA PRO A 426 18.87 -18.39 -33.71
C PRO A 426 18.74 -17.13 -32.86
N THR A 427 18.57 -17.30 -31.55
CA THR A 427 18.27 -16.21 -30.62
C THR A 427 19.53 -15.64 -29.99
N PHE A 428 19.47 -14.35 -29.66
CA PHE A 428 20.57 -13.64 -29.00
C PHE A 428 20.78 -14.17 -27.58
N VAL A 429 22.02 -14.53 -27.24
CA VAL A 429 22.39 -15.08 -25.92
C VAL A 429 23.02 -14.01 -25.04
N ARG A 430 24.09 -13.35 -25.50
CA ARG A 430 24.81 -12.31 -24.75
C ARG A 430 25.72 -11.46 -25.62
N LEU A 431 26.24 -10.39 -25.01
CA LEU A 431 27.22 -9.47 -25.60
C LEU A 431 28.55 -9.56 -24.82
N ASP A 432 29.61 -10.02 -25.48
CA ASP A 432 30.97 -10.06 -24.92
C ASP A 432 31.70 -8.75 -25.32
N VAL A 433 32.03 -7.87 -24.37
CA VAL A 433 32.72 -6.59 -24.62
C VAL A 433 34.16 -6.63 -24.10
N SER A 434 35.11 -6.14 -24.89
CA SER A 434 36.54 -6.10 -24.55
C SER A 434 37.20 -4.77 -24.94
N PRO A 435 38.10 -4.20 -24.12
CA PRO A 435 38.39 -4.60 -22.74
C PRO A 435 37.17 -4.44 -21.82
N ALA A 436 37.10 -5.27 -20.78
CA ALA A 436 35.98 -5.25 -19.83
C ALA A 436 35.97 -4.01 -18.90
N GLU A 437 37.11 -3.32 -18.79
CA GLU A 437 37.24 -2.00 -18.14
C GLU A 437 38.29 -1.15 -18.89
N VAL A 438 38.13 0.17 -18.86
CA VAL A 438 39.09 1.14 -19.41
C VAL A 438 39.70 1.92 -18.25
N VAL A 439 40.95 1.61 -17.91
CA VAL A 439 41.74 2.39 -16.95
C VAL A 439 42.73 3.28 -17.71
N ALA A 440 42.55 4.59 -17.57
CA ALA A 440 43.41 5.62 -18.14
C ALA A 440 44.47 6.08 -17.12
N THR A 441 45.58 6.56 -17.66
CA THR A 441 46.73 7.10 -16.91
C THR A 441 46.88 8.62 -17.11
N ALA A 442 46.39 9.14 -18.23
CA ALA A 442 46.33 10.56 -18.55
C ALA A 442 45.01 10.93 -19.23
N PRO A 443 44.61 12.22 -19.25
CA PRO A 443 43.61 12.71 -20.19
C PRO A 443 44.05 12.45 -21.65
N GLU A 444 43.09 12.36 -22.56
CA GLU A 444 43.27 11.94 -23.96
C GLU A 444 43.74 10.49 -24.16
N ASP A 445 43.82 9.66 -23.10
CA ASP A 445 44.00 8.21 -23.26
C ASP A 445 42.83 7.63 -24.07
N ARG A 446 43.13 6.99 -25.21
CA ARG A 446 42.14 6.36 -26.08
C ARG A 446 42.19 4.85 -26.00
N ARG A 447 41.03 4.19 -25.97
CA ARG A 447 40.90 2.73 -26.04
C ARG A 447 39.76 2.35 -26.98
N GLN A 448 40.03 1.41 -27.87
CA GLN A 448 39.02 0.84 -28.76
C GLN A 448 38.25 -0.24 -28.00
N LEU A 449 36.92 -0.13 -27.96
CA LEU A 449 36.05 -1.23 -27.56
C LEU A 449 35.83 -2.18 -28.73
N ARG A 450 35.75 -3.47 -28.42
CA ARG A 450 35.37 -4.54 -29.35
C ARG A 450 34.19 -5.29 -28.73
N VAL A 451 33.12 -5.43 -29.50
CA VAL A 451 31.83 -5.96 -29.07
C VAL A 451 31.50 -7.19 -29.89
N VAL A 452 31.25 -8.33 -29.24
CA VAL A 452 30.96 -9.61 -29.89
C VAL A 452 29.60 -10.11 -29.45
N ALA A 453 28.66 -10.29 -30.39
CA ALA A 453 27.38 -10.92 -30.14
C ALA A 453 27.51 -12.45 -30.19
N VAL A 454 26.84 -13.14 -29.27
CA VAL A 454 26.79 -14.61 -29.19
C VAL A 454 25.35 -15.07 -29.36
N TRP A 455 25.15 -16.09 -30.21
CA TRP A 455 23.84 -16.62 -30.61
C TRP A 455 23.68 -18.10 -30.23
N THR A 456 22.44 -18.60 -30.16
CA THR A 456 22.16 -20.00 -29.74
C THR A 456 22.61 -21.06 -30.74
N ASP A 457 22.88 -20.70 -32.00
CA ASP A 457 23.40 -21.60 -33.05
C ASP A 457 24.91 -21.84 -32.94
N GLY A 458 25.63 -21.12 -32.06
CA GLY A 458 27.09 -21.10 -32.02
C GLY A 458 27.72 -19.85 -32.62
N THR A 459 26.99 -19.08 -33.42
CA THR A 459 27.52 -17.91 -34.13
C THR A 459 28.08 -16.90 -33.13
N ARG A 460 29.29 -16.43 -33.42
CA ARG A 460 29.94 -15.32 -32.70
C ARG A 460 30.37 -14.28 -33.70
N GLU A 461 29.85 -13.06 -33.61
CA GLU A 461 30.16 -11.99 -34.57
C GLU A 461 30.62 -10.70 -33.90
N ASP A 462 31.65 -10.08 -34.46
CA ASP A 462 32.11 -8.74 -34.09
C ASP A 462 31.12 -7.67 -34.58
N VAL A 463 30.22 -7.25 -33.68
CA VAL A 463 29.15 -6.29 -33.96
C VAL A 463 29.52 -4.86 -33.54
N THR A 464 30.81 -4.57 -33.36
CA THR A 464 31.30 -3.24 -32.92
C THR A 464 30.76 -2.11 -33.81
N SER A 465 30.77 -2.28 -35.13
CA SER A 465 30.24 -1.28 -36.08
C SER A 465 28.71 -1.21 -36.15
N LEU A 466 28.00 -2.08 -35.44
CA LEU A 466 26.52 -2.12 -35.35
C LEU A 466 26.01 -1.79 -33.95
N THR A 467 26.92 -1.68 -32.97
CA THR A 467 26.61 -1.34 -31.59
C THR A 467 26.31 0.15 -31.47
N ARG A 468 25.32 0.52 -30.65
CA ARG A 468 25.12 1.88 -30.18
C ARG A 468 25.88 2.05 -28.86
N PHE A 469 26.70 3.10 -28.76
CA PHE A 469 27.41 3.44 -27.53
C PHE A 469 26.88 4.73 -26.93
N GLU A 470 26.71 4.77 -25.61
CA GLU A 470 26.35 5.97 -24.85
C GLU A 470 27.27 6.10 -23.64
N THR A 471 27.62 7.32 -23.22
CA THR A 471 28.36 7.57 -21.97
C THR A 471 27.42 8.04 -20.87
N ARG A 472 27.64 7.59 -19.63
CA ARG A 472 26.90 8.07 -18.46
C ARG A 472 27.38 9.44 -17.95
N ASP A 473 28.58 9.86 -18.34
CA ASP A 473 29.18 11.16 -18.00
C ASP A 473 30.23 11.51 -19.08
N ASP A 474 29.87 12.44 -19.96
CA ASP A 474 30.68 12.92 -21.08
C ASP A 474 31.79 13.89 -20.65
N ALA A 475 31.74 14.40 -19.41
CA ALA A 475 32.83 15.16 -18.80
C ALA A 475 33.94 14.25 -18.24
N VAL A 476 33.69 12.94 -18.09
CA VAL A 476 34.73 11.94 -17.75
C VAL A 476 35.21 11.19 -19.00
N ALA A 477 34.30 10.65 -19.82
CA ALA A 477 34.67 9.90 -21.01
C ALA A 477 33.68 10.06 -22.16
N GLN A 478 34.21 10.23 -23.36
CA GLN A 478 33.46 10.31 -24.61
C GLN A 478 33.68 9.04 -25.44
N VAL A 479 32.72 8.68 -26.28
CA VAL A 479 32.80 7.49 -27.14
C VAL A 479 32.30 7.83 -28.55
N THR A 480 33.05 7.40 -29.57
CA THR A 480 32.62 7.54 -30.97
C THR A 480 31.60 6.46 -31.34
N PRO A 481 30.83 6.62 -32.44
CA PRO A 481 29.98 5.54 -32.94
C PRO A 481 30.73 4.23 -33.13
N ASP A 482 32.00 4.26 -33.54
CA ASP A 482 32.83 3.06 -33.75
C ASP A 482 33.41 2.46 -32.46
N GLY A 483 33.00 2.92 -31.28
CA GLY A 483 33.43 2.36 -29.99
C GLY A 483 34.83 2.83 -29.54
N LEU A 484 35.37 3.90 -30.13
CA LEU A 484 36.61 4.50 -29.65
C LEU A 484 36.32 5.39 -28.44
N VAL A 485 36.69 4.93 -27.25
CA VAL A 485 36.57 5.68 -25.99
C VAL A 485 37.77 6.63 -25.86
N THR A 486 37.50 7.90 -25.55
CA THR A 486 38.51 8.92 -25.20
C THR A 486 38.23 9.42 -23.80
N VAL A 487 39.20 9.31 -22.89
CA VAL A 487 39.03 9.73 -21.49
C VAL A 487 39.44 11.20 -21.34
N VAL A 488 38.49 12.05 -20.99
CA VAL A 488 38.65 13.51 -21.00
C VAL A 488 38.76 14.13 -19.60
N GLY A 489 38.14 13.51 -18.59
CA GLY A 489 38.12 14.00 -17.21
C GLY A 489 38.56 12.97 -16.19
N ARG A 490 38.89 13.46 -14.98
CA ARG A 490 39.25 12.62 -13.82
C ARG A 490 38.00 12.18 -13.07
N GLY A 491 38.00 10.96 -12.55
CA GLY A 491 36.87 10.30 -11.92
C GLY A 491 36.60 8.95 -12.59
N ASP A 492 35.35 8.49 -12.50
CA ASP A 492 34.88 7.31 -13.20
C ASP A 492 33.48 7.47 -13.77
N THR A 493 33.24 6.76 -14.87
CA THR A 493 31.95 6.68 -15.56
C THR A 493 31.79 5.31 -16.19
N HIS A 494 30.73 5.11 -16.96
CA HIS A 494 30.53 3.90 -17.77
C HIS A 494 30.15 4.29 -19.20
N VAL A 495 30.73 3.57 -20.16
CA VAL A 495 30.27 3.54 -21.56
C VAL A 495 29.37 2.32 -21.71
N ILE A 496 28.12 2.54 -22.08
CA ILE A 496 27.11 1.51 -22.25
C ILE A 496 27.07 1.07 -23.71
N ALA A 497 27.29 -0.22 -23.96
CA ALA A 497 27.13 -0.85 -25.27
C ALA A 497 25.73 -1.46 -25.38
N PHE A 498 24.99 -1.08 -26.43
CA PHE A 498 23.65 -1.62 -26.75
C PHE A 498 23.69 -2.34 -28.11
N TYR A 499 23.27 -3.61 -28.12
CA TYR A 499 23.07 -4.41 -29.32
C TYR A 499 22.01 -5.49 -29.06
N ASP A 500 20.95 -5.54 -29.88
CA ASP A 500 19.77 -6.38 -29.65
C ASP A 500 19.25 -6.21 -28.18
N ASN A 501 19.11 -7.29 -27.41
CA ASN A 501 18.77 -7.29 -25.99
C ASN A 501 20.00 -7.16 -25.07
N GLY A 502 21.21 -7.17 -25.63
CA GLY A 502 22.47 -6.97 -24.91
C GLY A 502 22.67 -5.52 -24.49
N ILE A 503 22.81 -5.30 -23.18
CA ILE A 503 23.17 -4.02 -22.58
C ILE A 503 24.35 -4.27 -21.65
N VAL A 504 25.53 -3.78 -22.00
CA VAL A 504 26.76 -4.02 -21.24
C VAL A 504 27.42 -2.68 -20.85
N PRO A 505 27.48 -2.36 -19.54
CA PRO A 505 28.24 -1.22 -19.05
C PRO A 505 29.73 -1.55 -18.96
N VAL A 506 30.58 -0.80 -19.66
CA VAL A 506 32.05 -0.84 -19.55
C VAL A 506 32.51 0.28 -18.62
N PRO A 507 33.10 -0.01 -17.44
CA PRO A 507 33.65 1.02 -16.56
C PRO A 507 34.81 1.76 -17.23
N VAL A 508 34.85 3.08 -17.06
CA VAL A 508 35.93 3.96 -17.52
C VAL A 508 36.44 4.78 -16.34
N VAL A 509 37.75 4.75 -16.08
CA VAL A 509 38.37 5.35 -14.89
C VAL A 509 39.62 6.14 -15.25
N LEU A 510 39.73 7.38 -14.76
CA LEU A 510 40.99 8.13 -14.67
C LEU A 510 41.19 8.60 -13.23
N PRO A 511 42.20 8.11 -12.49
CA PRO A 511 42.38 8.45 -11.08
C PRO A 511 42.44 9.96 -10.79
N ILE A 512 41.84 10.39 -9.69
CA ILE A 512 41.76 11.80 -9.29
C ILE A 512 43.12 12.31 -8.77
N GLY A 513 43.79 11.51 -7.93
CA GLY A 513 45.12 11.79 -7.40
C GLY A 513 46.21 10.81 -7.89
N PRO A 514 47.49 11.04 -7.55
CA PRO A 514 48.55 10.08 -7.78
C PRO A 514 48.26 8.79 -7.00
N LEU A 515 48.32 7.63 -7.66
CA LEU A 515 48.09 6.33 -7.00
C LEU A 515 49.08 6.09 -5.83
N SER A 516 50.25 6.71 -5.86
CA SER A 516 51.25 6.69 -4.77
C SER A 516 50.86 7.51 -3.53
N GLU A 517 49.99 8.51 -3.65
CA GLU A 517 49.44 9.27 -2.51
C GLU A 517 48.10 8.70 -2.02
N GLY A 518 47.44 7.90 -2.86
CA GLY A 518 46.09 7.37 -2.66
C GLY A 518 45.98 5.99 -2.00
N VAL A 519 47.09 5.35 -1.59
CA VAL A 519 47.02 4.05 -0.90
C VAL A 519 46.55 4.25 0.54
N ALA A 520 45.24 4.20 0.76
CA ALA A 520 44.69 3.94 2.07
C ALA A 520 44.77 2.42 2.33
N GLU A 521 45.50 2.01 3.37
CA GLU A 521 45.25 0.68 3.94
C GLU A 521 43.83 0.65 4.52
N PRO A 522 43.11 -0.48 4.42
CA PRO A 522 41.81 -0.63 5.06
C PRO A 522 41.98 -0.61 6.58
N ARG A 523 41.81 0.57 7.18
CA ARG A 523 41.79 0.79 8.64
C ARG A 523 40.59 0.10 9.30
N GLY A 524 39.48 -0.04 8.55
CA GLY A 524 38.25 -0.68 9.00
C GLY A 524 38.32 -2.20 9.00
N LYS A 525 37.68 -2.81 9.99
CA LYS A 525 37.65 -4.28 10.19
C LYS A 525 36.61 -5.01 9.33
N THR A 526 35.67 -4.30 8.71
CA THR A 526 34.51 -4.90 8.03
C THR A 526 34.76 -5.16 6.55
N GLN A 527 34.00 -6.09 5.97
CA GLN A 527 34.03 -6.35 4.53
C GLN A 527 33.57 -5.12 3.72
N ILE A 528 32.61 -4.32 4.23
CA ILE A 528 32.22 -3.02 3.64
C ILE A 528 33.44 -2.12 3.48
N ASP A 529 34.22 -1.96 4.55
CA ASP A 529 35.38 -1.07 4.56
C ASP A 529 36.45 -1.50 3.55
N GLN A 530 36.73 -2.81 3.48
CA GLN A 530 37.67 -3.36 2.50
C GLN A 530 37.21 -3.13 1.05
N LEU A 531 35.92 -3.33 0.76
CA LEU A 531 35.37 -3.18 -0.59
C LEU A 531 35.27 -1.70 -1.02
N VAL A 532 34.95 -0.81 -0.09
CA VAL A 532 34.91 0.65 -0.35
C VAL A 532 36.33 1.20 -0.49
N VAL A 533 37.25 0.89 0.43
CA VAL A 533 38.66 1.32 0.32
C VAL A 533 39.31 0.80 -0.97
N ARG A 534 38.99 -0.42 -1.41
CA ARG A 534 39.47 -0.94 -2.70
C ARG A 534 39.05 -0.05 -3.88
N LYS A 535 37.76 0.34 -3.96
CA LYS A 535 37.27 1.26 -5.01
C LYS A 535 37.90 2.64 -4.90
N LEU A 536 38.04 3.18 -3.69
CA LEU A 536 38.66 4.49 -3.45
C LEU A 536 40.14 4.51 -3.85
N ASN A 537 40.89 3.45 -3.57
CA ASN A 537 42.28 3.29 -4.00
C ASN A 537 42.41 3.23 -5.54
N GLN A 538 41.47 2.59 -6.26
CA GLN A 538 41.42 2.61 -7.73
C GLN A 538 41.21 4.04 -8.28
N LEU A 539 40.44 4.88 -7.57
CA LEU A 539 40.20 6.28 -7.95
C LEU A 539 41.29 7.25 -7.45
N GLY A 540 42.27 6.79 -6.67
CA GLY A 540 43.24 7.67 -6.01
C GLY A 540 42.60 8.62 -4.98
N ILE A 541 41.48 8.24 -4.37
CA ILE A 541 40.74 9.02 -3.39
C ILE A 541 41.09 8.53 -1.98
N ARG A 542 41.59 9.42 -1.12
CA ARG A 542 41.77 9.11 0.31
C ARG A 542 40.44 9.27 1.06
N PRO A 543 40.03 8.32 1.91
CA PRO A 543 38.89 8.51 2.81
C PRO A 543 39.05 9.73 3.75
N ALA A 544 37.93 10.31 4.18
CA ALA A 544 37.90 11.19 5.33
C ALA A 544 38.26 10.41 6.60
N GLU A 545 38.85 11.10 7.58
CA GLU A 545 39.09 10.54 8.91
C GLU A 545 37.75 10.21 9.60
N VAL A 546 37.76 9.32 10.59
CA VAL A 546 36.55 8.95 11.35
C VAL A 546 35.94 10.17 12.04
N ALA A 547 34.61 10.28 12.04
CA ALA A 547 33.90 11.36 12.73
C ALA A 547 34.14 11.31 14.24
N ASP A 548 34.11 12.46 14.90
CA ASP A 548 34.11 12.52 16.36
C ASP A 548 32.82 11.89 16.96
N ASP A 549 32.85 11.63 18.26
CA ASP A 549 31.76 10.92 18.94
C ASP A 549 30.44 11.71 19.01
N ALA A 550 30.48 13.05 18.92
CA ALA A 550 29.27 13.87 18.90
C ALA A 550 28.58 13.76 17.54
N ALA A 551 29.35 13.92 16.45
CA ALA A 551 28.85 13.71 15.09
C ALA A 551 28.35 12.26 14.89
N PHE A 552 29.11 11.25 15.35
CA PHE A 552 28.66 9.86 15.31
C PHE A 552 27.32 9.65 16.04
N LEU A 553 27.19 10.11 17.30
CA LEU A 553 25.98 9.91 18.09
C LEU A 553 24.77 10.61 17.49
N ARG A 554 24.96 11.84 16.98
CA ARG A 554 23.91 12.59 16.26
C ARG A 554 23.46 11.80 15.04
N ARG A 555 24.40 11.36 14.19
CA ARG A 555 24.11 10.68 12.93
C ARG A 555 23.41 9.34 13.13
N VAL A 556 23.93 8.50 14.02
CA VAL A 556 23.36 7.16 14.26
C VAL A 556 22.00 7.24 14.95
N SER A 557 21.74 8.24 15.79
CA SER A 557 20.41 8.48 16.37
C SER A 557 19.40 8.94 15.30
N LEU A 558 19.80 9.86 14.42
CA LEU A 558 18.92 10.35 13.35
C LEU A 558 18.59 9.26 12.32
N ASP A 559 19.54 8.36 12.01
CA ASP A 559 19.35 7.31 10.99
C ASP A 559 18.73 6.02 11.55
N LEU A 560 19.20 5.62 12.74
CA LEU A 560 18.59 4.77 13.77
C LEU A 560 17.08 4.93 13.85
N ILE A 561 16.72 6.06 14.43
CA ILE A 561 15.47 6.21 15.16
C ILE A 561 14.77 7.53 14.85
N GLY A 562 15.21 8.28 13.83
CA GLY A 562 14.62 9.55 13.43
C GLY A 562 14.58 10.60 14.57
N THR A 563 15.59 10.62 15.44
CA THR A 563 15.56 11.39 16.69
C THR A 563 16.91 12.03 17.01
N LEU A 564 16.91 13.22 17.63
CA LEU A 564 18.11 13.79 18.22
C LEU A 564 18.44 13.09 19.56
N PRO A 565 19.71 12.80 19.87
CA PRO A 565 20.08 12.38 21.22
C PRO A 565 19.76 13.51 22.21
N THR A 566 19.21 13.17 23.38
CA THR A 566 18.96 14.13 24.46
C THR A 566 20.26 14.67 25.04
N GLU A 567 20.22 15.85 25.66
CA GLU A 567 21.39 16.43 26.34
C GLU A 567 22.07 15.43 27.31
N SER A 568 21.27 14.67 28.07
CA SER A 568 21.76 13.61 28.96
C SER A 568 22.46 12.47 28.23
N GLU A 569 21.94 12.02 27.09
CA GLU A 569 22.57 10.95 26.29
C GLU A 569 23.88 11.43 25.66
N VAL A 570 23.92 12.68 25.16
CA VAL A 570 25.14 13.28 24.61
C VAL A 570 26.22 13.39 25.69
N ARG A 571 25.90 13.97 26.86
CA ARG A 571 26.86 14.12 27.96
C ARG A 571 27.38 12.77 28.44
N ALA A 572 26.51 11.75 28.57
CA ALA A 572 26.92 10.40 28.98
C ALA A 572 27.82 9.71 27.94
N PHE A 573 27.48 9.78 26.66
CA PHE A 573 28.23 9.12 25.59
C PHE A 573 29.60 9.75 25.31
N LEU A 574 29.72 11.06 25.49
CA LEU A 574 30.99 11.78 25.39
C LEU A 574 31.89 11.55 26.62
N ALA A 575 31.31 11.26 27.79
CA ALA A 575 32.05 10.90 29.00
C ALA A 575 32.50 9.42 29.02
N ASP A 576 31.82 8.54 28.28
CA ASP A 576 32.22 7.13 28.15
C ASP A 576 33.53 7.02 27.33
N THR A 577 34.54 6.37 27.90
CA THR A 577 35.87 6.16 27.30
C THR A 577 36.11 4.73 26.84
N THR A 578 35.12 3.84 26.95
CA THR A 578 35.23 2.46 26.48
C THR A 578 35.32 2.38 24.95
N THR A 579 36.07 1.40 24.46
CA THR A 579 36.32 1.21 23.02
C THR A 579 35.12 0.66 22.24
N ASP A 580 34.13 0.09 22.94
CA ASP A 580 32.94 -0.53 22.37
C ASP A 580 31.69 0.35 22.40
N LYS A 581 31.76 1.56 22.99
CA LYS A 581 30.59 2.42 23.21
C LYS A 581 29.76 2.69 21.95
N ARG A 582 30.39 2.80 20.78
CA ARG A 582 29.71 2.99 19.49
C ARG A 582 28.85 1.77 19.13
N THR A 583 29.41 0.56 19.26
CA THR A 583 28.69 -0.69 19.04
C THR A 583 27.58 -0.87 20.07
N ARG A 584 27.84 -0.64 21.36
CA ARG A 584 26.80 -0.70 22.41
C ARG A 584 25.64 0.28 22.15
N LYS A 585 25.93 1.49 21.65
CA LYS A 585 24.91 2.46 21.27
C LYS A 585 24.12 2.01 20.02
N ILE A 586 24.75 1.39 19.03
CA ILE A 586 24.03 0.81 17.86
C ILE A 586 23.03 -0.27 18.34
N GLU A 587 23.47 -1.22 19.17
CA GLU A 587 22.57 -2.26 19.70
C GLU A 587 21.41 -1.68 20.52
N GLU A 588 21.68 -0.70 21.38
CA GLU A 588 20.65 0.01 22.14
C GLU A 588 19.59 0.66 21.22
N LEU A 589 20.04 1.36 20.18
CA LEU A 589 19.15 2.07 19.24
C LEU A 589 18.28 1.11 18.42
N LEU A 590 18.81 -0.06 18.02
CA LEU A 590 18.04 -1.09 17.29
C LEU A 590 16.95 -1.78 18.12
N LEU A 591 17.00 -1.65 19.45
CA LEU A 591 16.01 -2.19 20.38
C LEU A 591 14.95 -1.15 20.81
N ARG A 592 15.11 0.12 20.43
CA ARG A 592 14.22 1.21 20.83
C ARG A 592 12.88 1.21 20.08
N PRO A 593 11.77 1.65 20.72
CA PRO A 593 10.47 1.79 20.04
C PRO A 593 10.52 2.84 18.91
N GLU A 594 11.45 3.79 18.97
CA GLU A 594 11.64 4.79 17.91
C GLU A 594 12.25 4.20 16.62
N TYR A 595 13.10 3.16 16.70
CA TYR A 595 13.53 2.38 15.52
C TYR A 595 12.31 1.76 14.83
N VAL A 596 11.43 1.12 15.61
CA VAL A 596 10.21 0.50 15.09
C VAL A 596 9.31 1.53 14.43
N ALA A 597 9.07 2.68 15.07
CA ALA A 597 8.24 3.74 14.51
C ALA A 597 8.82 4.29 13.19
N TRP A 598 10.12 4.59 13.17
CA TRP A 598 10.78 5.18 12.01
C TRP A 598 10.81 4.22 10.80
N TRP A 599 11.24 2.97 10.98
CA TRP A 599 11.26 2.00 9.89
C TRP A 599 9.86 1.53 9.48
N THR A 600 8.88 1.54 10.39
CA THR A 600 7.46 1.37 9.99
C THR A 600 7.01 2.50 9.07
N ASN A 601 7.36 3.76 9.35
CA ASN A 601 6.98 4.88 8.51
C ASN A 601 7.59 4.76 7.10
N LEU A 602 8.87 4.40 7.00
CA LEU A 602 9.57 4.16 5.72
C LEU A 602 8.98 2.98 4.94
N LEU A 603 8.75 1.83 5.58
CA LEU A 603 8.11 0.68 4.92
C LEU A 603 6.66 0.99 4.51
N CYS A 604 5.92 1.76 5.29
CA CYS A 604 4.58 2.22 4.92
C CYS A 604 4.60 3.22 3.75
N ASP A 605 5.68 3.98 3.56
CA ASP A 605 5.88 4.79 2.34
C ASP A 605 6.10 3.84 1.15
N LEU A 606 7.08 2.94 1.25
CA LEU A 606 7.43 1.96 0.21
C LEU A 606 6.25 1.09 -0.23
N THR A 607 5.40 0.61 0.70
CA THR A 607 4.24 -0.23 0.36
C THR A 607 2.98 0.58 0.02
N GLY A 608 2.97 1.91 0.21
CA GLY A 608 1.84 2.77 -0.15
C GLY A 608 0.65 2.76 0.82
N SER A 609 0.90 2.68 2.14
CA SER A 609 -0.15 2.63 3.16
C SER A 609 -0.87 3.98 3.31
N ASN A 610 -1.97 4.17 2.58
CA ASN A 610 -2.71 5.43 2.45
C ASN A 610 -4.24 5.22 2.43
N ALA A 611 -4.95 5.77 3.42
CA ALA A 611 -6.41 5.71 3.51
C ALA A 611 -7.17 6.50 2.42
N GLY A 612 -6.49 7.39 1.69
CA GLY A 612 -7.06 8.12 0.55
C GLY A 612 -7.28 7.23 -0.67
N TYR A 613 -6.50 6.16 -0.83
CA TYR A 613 -6.64 5.15 -1.91
C TYR A 613 -7.36 3.88 -1.45
N LEU A 614 -8.07 3.95 -0.33
CA LEU A 614 -8.92 2.87 0.19
C LEU A 614 -10.40 3.30 0.16
N GLY A 615 -10.79 4.07 -0.86
CA GLY A 615 -12.14 4.57 -1.08
C GLY A 615 -13.14 3.48 -1.48
N SER A 616 -12.67 2.38 -2.08
CA SER A 616 -13.45 1.14 -2.26
C SER A 616 -13.89 0.45 -0.96
N THR A 617 -13.44 0.93 0.21
CA THR A 617 -13.95 0.48 1.52
C THR A 617 -14.46 1.63 2.38
N GLU A 618 -15.66 1.44 2.93
CA GLU A 618 -16.21 2.29 3.99
C GLU A 618 -15.25 2.42 5.20
N MET A 619 -14.30 1.48 5.37
CA MET A 619 -13.42 1.33 6.54
C MET A 619 -11.96 1.76 6.33
N ALA A 620 -11.67 2.60 5.33
CA ALA A 620 -10.33 3.06 4.96
C ALA A 620 -9.37 3.43 6.12
N GLN A 621 -9.89 4.11 7.17
CA GLN A 621 -9.09 4.55 8.31
C GLN A 621 -8.64 3.38 9.21
N PRO A 622 -9.55 2.52 9.73
CA PRO A 622 -9.18 1.25 10.33
C PRO A 622 -8.24 0.39 9.47
N VAL A 623 -8.47 0.29 8.16
CA VAL A 623 -7.65 -0.51 7.23
C VAL A 623 -6.20 0.01 7.15
N ALA A 624 -6.00 1.32 7.02
CA ALA A 624 -4.66 1.91 7.03
C ALA A 624 -3.96 1.79 8.40
N ALA A 625 -4.72 1.86 9.50
CA ALA A 625 -4.18 1.64 10.85
C ALA A 625 -3.75 0.18 11.05
N GLN A 626 -4.57 -0.79 10.61
CA GLN A 626 -4.26 -2.22 10.60
C GLN A 626 -2.99 -2.50 9.78
N TRP A 627 -2.87 -1.89 8.59
CA TRP A 627 -1.68 -2.00 7.74
C TRP A 627 -0.41 -1.56 8.48
N ARG A 628 -0.43 -0.35 9.04
CA ARG A 628 0.70 0.16 9.82
C ARG A 628 1.06 -0.73 11.01
N SER A 629 0.07 -1.16 11.80
CA SER A 629 0.33 -2.00 12.99
C SER A 629 0.92 -3.37 12.63
N TRP A 630 0.49 -3.95 11.51
CA TRP A 630 1.02 -5.21 10.97
C TRP A 630 2.49 -5.09 10.55
N ILE A 631 2.87 -3.97 9.91
CA ILE A 631 4.28 -3.65 9.59
C ILE A 631 5.06 -3.42 10.89
N ALA A 632 4.51 -2.63 11.82
CA ALA A 632 5.18 -2.31 13.09
C ALA A 632 5.50 -3.55 13.93
N LEU A 633 4.60 -4.53 13.98
CA LEU A 633 4.89 -5.80 14.64
C LEU A 633 6.08 -6.51 13.98
N ARG A 634 6.09 -6.60 12.64
CA ARG A 634 7.16 -7.29 11.90
C ARG A 634 8.52 -6.62 12.03
N VAL A 635 8.58 -5.28 12.04
CA VAL A 635 9.81 -4.52 12.33
C VAL A 635 10.28 -4.72 13.78
N ARG A 636 9.35 -4.79 14.74
CA ARG A 636 9.66 -5.01 16.17
C ARG A 636 10.25 -6.40 16.40
N GLU A 637 9.54 -7.44 15.97
CA GLU A 637 9.94 -8.84 16.09
C GLU A 637 11.06 -9.24 15.10
N ASN A 638 11.47 -8.34 14.21
CA ASN A 638 12.54 -8.52 13.23
C ASN A 638 12.30 -9.70 12.26
N ILE A 639 11.08 -9.77 11.73
CA ILE A 639 10.71 -10.74 10.69
C ILE A 639 11.46 -10.39 9.40
N GLY A 640 12.00 -11.41 8.71
CA GLY A 640 12.74 -11.26 7.45
C GLY A 640 11.94 -10.53 6.38
N TRP A 641 12.62 -9.74 5.54
CA TRP A 641 11.97 -8.97 4.48
C TRP A 641 11.27 -9.86 3.44
N ASP A 642 11.77 -11.07 3.21
CA ASP A 642 11.11 -12.13 2.43
C ASP A 642 9.73 -12.50 2.99
N GLU A 643 9.59 -12.80 4.27
CA GLU A 643 8.31 -13.16 4.88
C GLU A 643 7.36 -11.95 5.02
N ILE A 644 7.90 -10.74 5.20
CA ILE A 644 7.11 -9.50 5.09
C ILE A 644 6.56 -9.36 3.66
N ALA A 645 7.39 -9.52 2.64
CA ALA A 645 6.98 -9.39 1.24
C ALA A 645 6.03 -10.52 0.82
N ARG A 646 6.29 -11.77 1.21
CA ARG A 646 5.40 -12.93 0.99
C ARG A 646 4.02 -12.67 1.59
N GLY A 647 4.00 -12.19 2.83
CA GLY A 647 2.80 -11.80 3.56
C GLY A 647 1.98 -10.70 2.88
N ILE A 648 2.55 -9.92 1.96
CA ILE A 648 1.87 -8.93 1.13
C ILE A 648 1.51 -9.51 -0.25
N VAL A 649 2.49 -10.07 -0.96
CA VAL A 649 2.36 -10.52 -2.36
C VAL A 649 1.30 -11.59 -2.51
N THR A 650 1.36 -12.66 -1.70
CA THR A 650 0.42 -13.79 -1.79
C THR A 650 -0.82 -13.60 -0.91
N ALA A 651 -1.06 -12.40 -0.38
CA ALA A 651 -2.17 -12.16 0.55
C ALA A 651 -3.56 -12.36 -0.08
N THR A 652 -4.47 -12.91 0.71
CA THR A 652 -5.93 -12.90 0.51
C THR A 652 -6.59 -12.50 1.84
N SER A 653 -7.83 -12.02 1.79
CA SER A 653 -8.54 -11.62 3.02
C SER A 653 -9.08 -12.80 3.83
N ARG A 654 -9.52 -13.86 3.15
CA ARG A 654 -9.95 -15.12 3.74
C ARG A 654 -8.86 -16.17 3.69
N ARG A 655 -8.84 -17.07 4.66
CA ARG A 655 -8.20 -18.40 4.52
C ARG A 655 -9.05 -19.26 3.56
N SER A 656 -8.46 -20.29 2.95
CA SER A 656 -9.18 -21.15 1.99
C SER A 656 -10.33 -21.94 2.60
N ASP A 657 -10.27 -22.19 3.91
CA ASP A 657 -11.24 -22.89 4.76
C ASP A 657 -12.22 -21.95 5.48
N GLU A 658 -12.14 -20.63 5.24
CA GLU A 658 -12.88 -19.59 5.96
C GLU A 658 -14.13 -19.12 5.19
N SER A 659 -15.30 -19.22 5.83
CA SER A 659 -16.56 -18.70 5.33
C SER A 659 -16.56 -17.18 5.36
N TYR A 660 -17.40 -16.56 4.52
CA TYR A 660 -17.52 -15.10 4.53
C TYR A 660 -18.07 -14.59 5.88
N ALA A 661 -18.95 -15.34 6.55
CA ALA A 661 -19.48 -15.01 7.87
C ALA A 661 -18.37 -15.01 8.95
N ALA A 662 -17.55 -16.06 9.00
CA ALA A 662 -16.41 -16.16 9.91
C ALA A 662 -15.39 -15.04 9.66
N TYR A 663 -15.08 -14.78 8.39
CA TYR A 663 -14.20 -13.69 7.97
C TYR A 663 -14.66 -12.32 8.46
N VAL A 664 -15.92 -11.93 8.22
CA VAL A 664 -16.37 -10.59 8.64
C VAL A 664 -16.46 -10.45 10.15
N ALA A 665 -16.77 -11.53 10.88
CA ALA A 665 -16.77 -11.50 12.34
C ALA A 665 -15.36 -11.28 12.89
N LYS A 666 -14.37 -12.02 12.36
CA LYS A 666 -12.96 -11.84 12.66
C LYS A 666 -12.47 -10.43 12.30
N GLN A 667 -12.71 -9.98 11.06
CA GLN A 667 -12.24 -8.70 10.55
C GLN A 667 -12.87 -7.49 11.26
N SER A 668 -14.16 -7.57 11.62
CA SER A 668 -14.80 -6.57 12.48
C SER A 668 -14.26 -6.55 13.90
N SER A 669 -13.91 -7.70 14.47
CA SER A 669 -13.36 -7.76 15.84
C SER A 669 -12.09 -6.90 15.98
N TYR A 670 -11.24 -6.89 14.94
CA TYR A 670 -10.03 -6.08 14.82
C TYR A 670 -10.25 -4.57 14.63
N THR A 671 -11.49 -4.08 14.70
CA THR A 671 -11.78 -2.63 14.64
C THR A 671 -12.30 -2.06 15.96
N ARG A 672 -12.34 -2.89 17.02
CA ARG A 672 -12.51 -2.41 18.39
C ARG A 672 -11.35 -1.48 18.80
N PRO A 673 -11.60 -0.41 19.57
CA PRO A 673 -10.53 0.44 20.08
C PRO A 673 -9.49 -0.37 20.87
N LYS A 674 -8.21 -0.18 20.52
CA LYS A 674 -7.03 -0.89 21.09
C LYS A 674 -6.92 -2.39 20.75
N ASP A 675 -7.74 -2.91 19.84
CA ASP A 675 -7.54 -4.27 19.31
C ASP A 675 -6.44 -4.24 18.23
N ASP A 676 -5.34 -4.97 18.47
CA ASP A 676 -4.24 -5.15 17.53
C ASP A 676 -4.21 -6.56 16.91
N GLY A 677 -5.29 -7.34 17.07
CA GLY A 677 -5.37 -8.73 16.61
C GLY A 677 -5.15 -8.93 15.12
N PHE A 678 -5.40 -7.90 14.29
CA PHE A 678 -5.03 -7.93 12.87
C PHE A 678 -3.52 -8.02 12.66
N ALA A 679 -2.73 -7.33 13.48
CA ALA A 679 -1.29 -7.24 13.31
C ALA A 679 -0.55 -8.57 13.51
N ALA A 680 -1.18 -9.52 14.21
CA ALA A 680 -0.63 -10.83 14.58
C ALA A 680 0.17 -11.51 13.45
N LEU A 681 1.26 -12.19 13.83
CA LEU A 681 2.25 -12.71 12.87
C LEU A 681 1.64 -13.68 11.83
N GLY A 682 0.62 -14.46 12.21
CA GLY A 682 -0.08 -15.39 11.32
C GLY A 682 -1.07 -14.77 10.33
N ASN A 683 -1.36 -13.47 10.41
CA ASN A 683 -2.25 -12.79 9.44
C ASN A 683 -1.45 -12.25 8.24
N PRO A 684 -1.98 -12.35 7.00
CA PRO A 684 -1.39 -11.70 5.83
C PRO A 684 -1.77 -10.20 5.74
N MET A 685 -1.21 -9.50 4.75
CA MET A 685 -1.49 -8.10 4.41
C MET A 685 -2.26 -7.99 3.08
N PRO A 686 -3.57 -8.31 3.04
CA PRO A 686 -4.38 -8.10 1.83
C PRO A 686 -4.49 -6.63 1.44
N HIS A 687 -4.32 -5.70 2.39
CA HIS A 687 -4.66 -4.29 2.18
C HIS A 687 -3.82 -3.57 1.12
N PHE A 688 -2.64 -4.11 0.78
CA PHE A 688 -1.85 -3.66 -0.37
C PHE A 688 -2.64 -3.72 -1.69
N TRP A 689 -3.49 -4.74 -1.86
CA TRP A 689 -4.24 -5.00 -3.09
C TRP A 689 -5.62 -4.32 -3.14
N TYR A 690 -6.13 -3.74 -2.05
CA TYR A 690 -7.37 -2.92 -2.06
C TYR A 690 -7.20 -1.55 -2.71
N ARG A 691 -5.96 -1.14 -2.97
CA ARG A 691 -5.63 0.23 -3.36
C ARG A 691 -6.29 0.63 -4.69
N ASP A 692 -7.12 1.67 -4.64
CA ASP A 692 -7.91 2.16 -5.78
C ASP A 692 -7.02 2.71 -6.92
N ASN A 693 -5.78 3.11 -6.62
CA ASN A 693 -4.79 3.55 -7.62
C ASN A 693 -4.01 2.41 -8.29
N ILE A 694 -4.26 1.13 -7.92
CA ILE A 694 -3.67 -0.03 -8.59
C ILE A 694 -4.72 -1.12 -8.87
N THR A 695 -5.85 -0.73 -9.47
CA THR A 695 -6.95 -1.66 -9.73
C THR A 695 -6.69 -2.59 -10.92
N LEU A 696 -6.02 -2.09 -11.96
CA LEU A 696 -5.69 -2.88 -13.16
C LEU A 696 -4.54 -3.87 -12.87
N ALA A 697 -4.46 -4.93 -13.67
CA ALA A 697 -3.38 -5.90 -13.57
C ALA A 697 -2.02 -5.29 -13.93
N SER A 698 -1.99 -4.35 -14.88
CA SER A 698 -0.81 -3.55 -15.24
C SER A 698 -0.30 -2.76 -14.04
N ASP A 699 -1.17 -2.01 -13.37
CA ASP A 699 -0.81 -1.17 -12.23
C ASP A 699 -0.27 -2.02 -11.06
N LYS A 700 -0.84 -3.22 -10.87
CA LYS A 700 -0.37 -4.22 -9.91
C LYS A 700 1.04 -4.73 -10.26
N ALA A 701 1.31 -4.99 -11.54
CA ALA A 701 2.63 -5.40 -12.03
C ALA A 701 3.68 -4.28 -11.88
N LEU A 702 3.32 -3.03 -12.20
CA LEU A 702 4.17 -1.85 -11.94
C LEU A 702 4.46 -1.72 -10.44
N ALA A 703 3.43 -1.71 -9.60
CA ALA A 703 3.58 -1.57 -8.15
C ALA A 703 4.41 -2.69 -7.53
N PHE A 704 4.33 -3.91 -8.07
CA PHE A 704 5.20 -5.03 -7.69
C PHE A 704 6.67 -4.77 -8.09
N GLY A 705 6.92 -4.36 -9.34
CA GLY A 705 8.27 -4.02 -9.84
C GLY A 705 8.94 -2.92 -9.01
N TYR A 706 8.22 -1.82 -8.75
CA TYR A 706 8.68 -0.77 -7.84
C TYR A 706 8.96 -1.31 -6.44
N THR A 707 7.94 -1.87 -5.77
CA THR A 707 8.02 -2.21 -4.34
C THR A 707 9.05 -3.30 -4.06
N PHE A 708 9.06 -4.37 -4.85
CA PHE A 708 9.78 -5.61 -4.55
C PHE A 708 10.97 -5.91 -5.45
N MET A 709 11.14 -5.22 -6.59
CA MET A 709 12.30 -5.43 -7.46
C MET A 709 13.20 -4.19 -7.60
N GLY A 710 12.74 -2.99 -7.19
CA GLY A 710 13.46 -1.74 -7.44
C GLY A 710 13.58 -1.42 -8.95
N VAL A 711 12.61 -1.89 -9.72
CA VAL A 711 12.63 -1.99 -11.18
C VAL A 711 11.47 -1.20 -11.77
N ARG A 712 11.77 -0.34 -12.74
CA ARG A 712 10.79 0.52 -13.40
C ARG A 712 10.29 -0.13 -14.69
N LEU A 713 9.05 -0.62 -14.68
CA LEU A 713 8.46 -1.33 -15.82
C LEU A 713 7.62 -0.41 -16.73
N ASP A 714 7.50 0.88 -16.42
CA ASP A 714 6.55 1.80 -17.05
C ASP A 714 6.73 1.94 -18.56
N CYS A 715 7.98 2.00 -19.06
CA CYS A 715 8.25 2.06 -20.49
C CYS A 715 7.88 0.76 -21.21
N ALA A 716 8.03 -0.38 -20.52
CA ALA A 716 7.72 -1.71 -21.07
C ALA A 716 6.23 -1.88 -21.40
N GLN A 717 5.33 -1.05 -20.84
CA GLN A 717 3.91 -1.04 -21.20
C GLN A 717 3.63 -0.72 -22.68
N CYS A 718 4.49 0.08 -23.31
CA CYS A 718 4.23 0.63 -24.64
C CYS A 718 5.28 0.25 -25.69
N HIS A 719 6.53 0.01 -25.28
CA HIS A 719 7.65 -0.36 -26.14
C HIS A 719 8.72 -1.11 -25.35
N LYS A 720 9.75 -1.69 -25.99
CA LYS A 720 10.91 -2.25 -25.26
C LYS A 720 11.55 -1.21 -24.36
N HIS A 721 11.89 -1.59 -23.13
CA HIS A 721 12.51 -0.69 -22.16
C HIS A 721 13.87 -0.17 -22.69
N PRO A 722 14.14 1.15 -22.69
CA PRO A 722 15.34 1.72 -23.31
C PRO A 722 16.67 1.27 -22.66
N PHE A 723 16.60 0.92 -21.38
CA PHE A 723 17.76 0.66 -20.52
C PHE A 723 17.76 -0.75 -19.90
N ASN A 724 16.86 -1.63 -20.36
CA ASN A 724 16.76 -3.01 -19.86
C ASN A 724 16.24 -3.95 -20.95
N GLN A 725 16.35 -5.26 -20.73
CA GLN A 725 15.97 -6.30 -21.69
C GLN A 725 14.45 -6.51 -21.85
N TRP A 726 13.62 -5.89 -21.01
CA TRP A 726 12.17 -6.14 -20.98
C TRP A 726 11.46 -5.55 -22.20
N SER A 727 10.82 -6.41 -22.99
CA SER A 727 9.95 -6.05 -24.11
C SER A 727 8.51 -5.76 -23.65
N LYS A 728 7.67 -5.33 -24.60
CA LYS A 728 6.22 -5.17 -24.39
C LYS A 728 5.52 -6.51 -24.11
N ASP A 729 5.91 -7.57 -24.81
CA ASP A 729 5.41 -8.93 -24.59
C ASP A 729 5.79 -9.45 -23.19
N ASP A 730 7.02 -9.19 -22.72
CA ASP A 730 7.44 -9.53 -21.36
C ASP A 730 6.54 -8.86 -20.32
N PHE A 731 6.23 -7.57 -20.48
CA PHE A 731 5.34 -6.85 -19.57
C PHE A 731 3.89 -7.37 -19.62
N GLU A 732 3.35 -7.64 -20.81
CA GLU A 732 2.00 -8.15 -20.99
C GLU A 732 1.82 -9.55 -20.43
N LYS A 733 2.82 -10.42 -20.56
CA LYS A 733 2.85 -11.76 -19.96
C LYS A 733 3.16 -11.73 -18.47
N PHE A 734 4.01 -10.83 -17.99
CA PHE A 734 4.23 -10.62 -16.55
C PHE A 734 2.97 -10.08 -15.84
N THR A 735 2.20 -9.24 -16.54
CA THR A 735 0.90 -8.74 -16.06
C THR A 735 -0.11 -9.86 -15.79
N GLN A 736 0.01 -11.02 -16.47
CA GLN A 736 -0.92 -12.15 -16.32
C GLN A 736 -0.95 -12.74 -14.91
N PHE A 737 0.15 -12.66 -14.15
CA PHE A 737 0.20 -13.11 -12.75
C PHE A 737 -0.77 -12.34 -11.83
N PHE A 738 -1.16 -11.12 -12.20
CA PHE A 738 -1.95 -10.22 -11.36
C PHE A 738 -3.44 -10.12 -11.76
N THR A 739 -3.83 -10.65 -12.94
CA THR A 739 -5.21 -10.53 -13.47
C THR A 739 -6.27 -11.21 -12.60
N ARG A 740 -5.88 -12.28 -11.89
CA ARG A 740 -6.74 -13.07 -11.00
C ARG A 740 -6.94 -12.43 -9.63
N ILE A 741 -6.19 -11.39 -9.26
CA ILE A 741 -6.36 -10.64 -8.00
C ILE A 741 -7.60 -9.74 -8.10
N LYS A 742 -8.66 -10.08 -7.36
CA LYS A 742 -9.93 -9.35 -7.31
C LYS A 742 -10.15 -8.70 -5.94
N THR A 743 -10.90 -7.61 -5.95
CA THR A 743 -11.28 -6.78 -4.79
C THR A 743 -12.79 -6.56 -4.81
N GLY A 744 -13.46 -6.67 -3.66
CA GLY A 744 -14.90 -6.45 -3.55
C GLY A 744 -15.58 -7.62 -2.84
N THR A 745 -16.80 -7.95 -3.18
CA THR A 745 -17.45 -9.19 -2.71
C THR A 745 -17.06 -10.35 -3.64
N ALA A 746 -16.65 -11.51 -3.11
CA ALA A 746 -16.48 -12.70 -3.94
C ALA A 746 -17.85 -13.31 -4.33
N PRO A 747 -17.94 -14.10 -5.42
CA PRO A 747 -19.20 -14.65 -5.90
C PRO A 747 -19.99 -15.42 -4.83
N ASP A 748 -19.30 -16.21 -3.99
CA ASP A 748 -19.89 -17.00 -2.90
C ASP A 748 -20.31 -16.16 -1.68
N ALA A 749 -19.76 -14.96 -1.53
CA ALA A 749 -20.13 -14.03 -0.47
C ALA A 749 -21.36 -13.16 -0.85
N THR A 750 -21.79 -13.14 -2.12
CA THR A 750 -22.78 -12.18 -2.65
C THR A 750 -24.09 -12.13 -1.87
N ASP A 751 -24.79 -13.25 -1.71
CA ASP A 751 -26.10 -13.33 -1.04
C ASP A 751 -25.98 -12.94 0.45
N TRP A 752 -24.93 -13.42 1.13
CA TRP A 752 -24.72 -13.15 2.55
C TRP A 752 -24.31 -11.69 2.82
N HIS A 753 -23.42 -11.14 1.98
CA HIS A 753 -23.06 -9.72 1.98
C HIS A 753 -24.28 -8.83 1.69
N GLY A 754 -25.13 -9.22 0.74
CA GLY A 754 -26.41 -8.55 0.45
C GLY A 754 -27.38 -8.57 1.64
N SER A 755 -27.60 -9.74 2.24
CA SER A 755 -28.46 -9.93 3.41
C SER A 755 -27.99 -9.09 4.61
N MET A 756 -26.69 -9.12 4.92
CA MET A 756 -26.15 -8.30 6.01
C MET A 756 -26.14 -6.80 5.68
N ARG A 757 -26.00 -6.41 4.40
CA ARG A 757 -26.23 -5.01 3.97
C ARG A 757 -27.67 -4.58 4.20
N ALA A 758 -28.66 -5.44 3.93
CA ALA A 758 -30.06 -5.15 4.21
C ALA A 758 -30.36 -5.08 5.72
N MET A 759 -29.77 -5.98 6.52
CA MET A 759 -29.92 -6.02 7.98
C MET A 759 -29.32 -4.79 8.70
N LEU A 760 -28.09 -4.41 8.38
CA LEU A 760 -27.34 -3.37 9.09
C LEU A 760 -27.51 -1.97 8.46
N GLY A 761 -27.87 -1.95 7.18
CA GLY A 761 -27.81 -0.77 6.32
C GLY A 761 -28.86 0.30 6.59
N VAL A 762 -28.93 1.22 5.64
CA VAL A 762 -29.91 2.31 5.57
C VAL A 762 -30.86 1.94 4.43
N PRO A 763 -32.20 2.06 4.57
CA PRO A 763 -33.15 1.66 3.52
C PRO A 763 -32.82 2.29 2.16
N ASP A 764 -33.07 1.57 1.07
CA ASP A 764 -32.50 1.83 -0.27
C ASP A 764 -32.61 3.28 -0.76
N LYS A 765 -33.68 3.98 -0.38
CA LYS A 765 -33.92 5.41 -0.66
C LYS A 765 -32.86 6.37 -0.08
N LEU A 766 -31.94 5.93 0.78
CA LEU A 766 -30.88 6.74 1.41
C LEU A 766 -29.46 6.13 1.28
N ASN A 767 -29.22 5.27 0.29
CA ASN A 767 -28.00 4.46 0.17
C ASN A 767 -26.72 5.23 -0.27
N THR A 768 -26.38 6.34 0.38
CA THR A 768 -25.14 7.10 0.12
C THR A 768 -23.93 6.47 0.82
N ALA A 769 -22.75 6.56 0.18
CA ALA A 769 -21.50 6.02 0.73
C ALA A 769 -21.12 6.65 2.08
N ALA A 770 -21.43 7.93 2.30
CA ALA A 770 -21.17 8.64 3.56
C ALA A 770 -21.98 8.06 4.73
N LEU A 771 -23.28 7.80 4.52
CA LEU A 771 -24.16 7.24 5.56
C LEU A 771 -23.83 5.77 5.88
N ARG A 772 -23.42 4.98 4.87
CA ARG A 772 -22.88 3.63 5.09
C ARG A 772 -21.60 3.68 5.91
N ARG A 773 -20.62 4.50 5.53
CA ARG A 773 -19.36 4.69 6.29
C ARG A 773 -19.61 5.06 7.75
N GLN A 774 -20.45 6.05 8.02
CA GLN A 774 -20.76 6.45 9.40
C GLN A 774 -21.40 5.31 10.21
N SER A 775 -22.31 4.55 9.59
CA SER A 775 -22.98 3.42 10.24
C SER A 775 -22.04 2.26 10.52
N TYR A 776 -21.25 1.84 9.51
CA TYR A 776 -20.33 0.72 9.62
C TYR A 776 -19.15 1.01 10.56
N LEU A 777 -18.57 2.22 10.54
CA LEU A 777 -17.54 2.61 11.50
C LEU A 777 -18.01 2.47 12.95
N ARG A 778 -19.28 2.79 13.25
CA ARG A 778 -19.84 2.63 14.60
C ARG A 778 -20.05 1.16 14.97
N ILE A 779 -20.70 0.39 14.10
CA ILE A 779 -21.00 -1.04 14.34
C ILE A 779 -19.69 -1.83 14.51
N ALA A 780 -18.70 -1.57 13.67
CA ALA A 780 -17.42 -2.25 13.72
C ALA A 780 -16.55 -1.81 14.92
N ALA A 781 -16.67 -0.57 15.41
CA ALA A 781 -16.05 -0.15 16.67
C ALA A 781 -16.60 -0.91 17.90
N GLU A 782 -17.82 -1.43 17.84
CA GLU A 782 -18.40 -2.36 18.83
C GLU A 782 -17.87 -3.82 18.64
N GLY A 783 -17.03 -4.06 17.62
CA GLY A 783 -16.53 -5.38 17.22
C GLY A 783 -17.53 -6.24 16.44
N ARG A 784 -18.66 -5.66 16.02
CA ARG A 784 -19.76 -6.40 15.40
C ARG A 784 -19.56 -6.56 13.88
N PRO A 785 -19.98 -7.68 13.28
CA PRO A 785 -19.89 -7.91 11.84
C PRO A 785 -20.45 -6.75 11.01
N ILE A 786 -19.74 -6.38 9.94
CA ILE A 786 -20.17 -5.45 8.90
C ILE A 786 -19.79 -6.04 7.52
N PRO A 787 -20.40 -5.59 6.40
CA PRO A 787 -20.10 -6.14 5.08
C PRO A 787 -18.75 -5.63 4.58
N TRP A 788 -17.69 -6.35 4.95
CA TRP A 788 -16.33 -6.11 4.48
C TRP A 788 -16.19 -6.61 3.03
N ASN A 789 -15.73 -5.75 2.14
CA ASN A 789 -15.08 -6.22 0.91
C ASN A 789 -13.87 -7.10 1.28
N GLU A 790 -13.48 -7.97 0.35
CA GLU A 790 -12.39 -8.92 0.45
C GLU A 790 -11.40 -8.78 -0.74
N VAL A 791 -10.14 -9.15 -0.52
CA VAL A 791 -9.17 -9.51 -1.57
C VAL A 791 -9.22 -11.01 -1.76
N TYR A 792 -9.54 -11.47 -2.97
CA TYR A 792 -9.64 -12.87 -3.31
C TYR A 792 -9.04 -13.16 -4.69
N LEU A 793 -8.85 -14.44 -4.98
CA LEU A 793 -8.41 -14.90 -6.29
C LEU A 793 -9.59 -15.43 -7.09
N ALA A 794 -9.73 -14.96 -8.32
CA ALA A 794 -10.58 -15.65 -9.29
C ALA A 794 -10.02 -17.06 -9.57
N PRO A 795 -10.88 -18.07 -9.77
CA PRO A 795 -10.43 -19.41 -10.17
C PRO A 795 -9.71 -19.37 -11.52
N PRO A 796 -8.94 -20.42 -11.87
CA PRO A 796 -8.38 -20.59 -13.21
C PRO A 796 -9.43 -20.46 -14.32
N GLY A 797 -9.02 -19.91 -15.47
CA GLY A 797 -9.90 -19.75 -16.63
C GLY A 797 -10.09 -21.06 -17.40
N LYS A 798 -11.09 -21.12 -18.29
CA LYS A 798 -11.22 -22.21 -19.27
C LYS A 798 -10.22 -22.08 -20.44
N THR A 799 -9.78 -20.85 -20.72
CA THR A 799 -8.75 -20.55 -21.71
C THR A 799 -7.37 -20.66 -21.06
N PRO A 800 -6.38 -21.31 -21.71
CA PRO A 800 -4.98 -21.26 -21.27
C PRO A 800 -4.52 -19.83 -21.01
N GLN A 801 -3.83 -19.60 -19.90
CA GLN A 801 -3.31 -18.29 -19.53
C GLN A 801 -1.82 -18.41 -19.23
N THR A 802 -0.99 -18.03 -20.20
CA THR A 802 0.47 -18.07 -20.05
C THR A 802 0.98 -16.78 -19.41
N GLY A 803 1.81 -16.91 -18.36
CA GLY A 803 2.57 -15.81 -17.79
C GLY A 803 4.07 -15.99 -18.02
N LYS A 804 4.85 -14.91 -18.02
CA LYS A 804 6.30 -14.95 -18.21
C LYS A 804 7.01 -14.31 -17.02
N LEU A 805 7.96 -15.03 -16.45
CA LEU A 805 8.85 -14.51 -15.41
C LEU A 805 9.92 -13.63 -16.07
N LEU A 806 10.23 -12.46 -15.51
CA LEU A 806 11.09 -11.47 -16.18
C LEU A 806 12.53 -11.98 -16.31
N GLY A 807 13.00 -12.21 -17.54
CA GLY A 807 14.32 -12.83 -17.77
C GLY A 807 14.37 -14.34 -17.50
N ALA A 808 13.21 -15.00 -17.41
CA ALA A 808 13.08 -16.44 -17.22
C ALA A 808 11.96 -17.01 -18.12
N GLY A 809 11.63 -18.28 -17.92
CA GLY A 809 10.67 -19.02 -18.76
C GLY A 809 9.20 -18.60 -18.59
N GLU A 810 8.37 -19.13 -19.49
CA GLU A 810 6.91 -19.03 -19.42
C GLU A 810 6.30 -20.13 -18.55
N LEU A 811 5.15 -19.85 -17.92
CA LEU A 811 4.39 -20.73 -17.04
C LEU A 811 2.91 -20.73 -17.43
N ASP A 812 2.26 -21.89 -17.43
CA ASP A 812 0.79 -21.97 -17.44
C ASP A 812 0.23 -21.58 -16.07
N LEU A 813 -0.44 -20.43 -15.99
CA LEU A 813 -1.00 -19.90 -14.76
C LEU A 813 -2.27 -20.63 -14.30
N ASN A 814 -2.89 -21.43 -15.18
CA ASN A 814 -4.05 -22.25 -14.81
C ASN A 814 -3.65 -23.52 -14.04
N ALA A 815 -2.41 -23.97 -14.15
CA ALA A 815 -1.86 -25.07 -13.34
C ALA A 815 -1.76 -24.72 -11.85
N TYR A 816 -1.88 -23.44 -11.48
CA TYR A 816 -1.73 -22.95 -10.11
C TYR A 816 -3.02 -22.36 -9.55
N GLN A 817 -3.39 -22.74 -8.32
CA GLN A 817 -4.49 -22.10 -7.61
C GLN A 817 -4.19 -20.64 -7.27
N ASP A 818 -2.94 -20.31 -6.94
CA ASP A 818 -2.44 -18.94 -6.83
C ASP A 818 -1.17 -18.77 -7.69
N PRO A 819 -1.25 -18.05 -8.82
CA PRO A 819 -0.09 -17.87 -9.71
C PRO A 819 1.00 -16.99 -9.07
N ARG A 820 0.68 -16.23 -8.02
CA ARG A 820 1.65 -15.38 -7.31
C ARG A 820 2.65 -16.19 -6.48
N LYS A 821 2.33 -17.45 -6.15
CA LYS A 821 3.24 -18.35 -5.42
C LYS A 821 4.51 -18.68 -6.22
N PRO A 822 4.42 -19.30 -7.43
CA PRO A 822 5.64 -19.53 -8.24
C PRO A 822 6.32 -18.22 -8.65
N LEU A 823 5.58 -17.12 -8.85
CA LEU A 823 6.19 -15.79 -9.05
C LEU A 823 7.03 -15.36 -7.84
N PHE A 824 6.56 -15.54 -6.61
CA PHE A 824 7.31 -15.15 -5.42
C PHE A 824 8.50 -16.09 -5.15
N GLU A 825 8.36 -17.39 -5.38
CA GLU A 825 9.49 -18.32 -5.32
C GLU A 825 10.58 -17.98 -6.35
N TRP A 826 10.20 -17.59 -7.57
CA TRP A 826 11.15 -17.05 -8.55
C TRP A 826 11.81 -15.77 -8.05
N LEU A 827 11.04 -14.82 -7.51
CA LEU A 827 11.54 -13.53 -7.04
C LEU A 827 12.68 -13.66 -5.99
N LEU A 828 12.63 -14.69 -5.14
CA LEU A 828 13.68 -14.96 -4.14
C LEU A 828 14.97 -15.55 -4.75
N HIS A 829 14.87 -16.26 -5.87
CA HIS A 829 15.96 -17.07 -6.44
C HIS A 829 16.43 -16.60 -7.83
N GLU A 830 15.85 -15.54 -8.39
CA GLU A 830 16.19 -15.09 -9.73
C GLU A 830 17.64 -14.54 -9.81
N PRO A 831 18.34 -14.73 -10.94
CA PRO A 831 19.81 -14.62 -10.98
C PRO A 831 20.38 -13.23 -10.65
N GLN A 832 19.61 -12.16 -10.81
CA GLN A 832 20.07 -10.79 -10.53
C GLN A 832 19.80 -10.33 -9.09
N HIS A 833 19.07 -11.14 -8.32
CA HIS A 833 18.65 -10.89 -6.94
C HIS A 833 18.02 -9.50 -6.69
N TYR A 834 17.26 -8.95 -7.66
CA TYR A 834 16.51 -7.70 -7.59
C TYR A 834 15.74 -7.52 -6.27
N PHE A 835 15.18 -8.60 -5.71
CA PHE A 835 14.48 -8.58 -4.43
C PHE A 835 15.36 -8.14 -3.25
N ALA A 836 16.42 -8.89 -2.97
CA ALA A 836 17.38 -8.55 -1.92
C ALA A 836 18.13 -7.26 -2.25
N LYS A 837 18.58 -7.12 -3.50
CA LYS A 837 19.41 -6.02 -4.00
C LYS A 837 18.69 -4.67 -3.91
N SER A 838 17.41 -4.59 -4.27
CA SER A 838 16.63 -3.35 -4.15
C SER A 838 16.43 -2.92 -2.69
N PHE A 839 16.13 -3.86 -1.79
CA PHE A 839 15.98 -3.56 -0.37
C PHE A 839 17.30 -3.10 0.26
N VAL A 840 18.39 -3.84 0.02
CA VAL A 840 19.74 -3.49 0.46
C VAL A 840 20.15 -2.10 -0.04
N ASN A 841 19.91 -1.82 -1.32
CA ASN A 841 20.28 -0.54 -1.93
C ASN A 841 19.46 0.64 -1.39
N ARG A 842 18.17 0.46 -1.09
CA ARG A 842 17.33 1.45 -0.40
C ARG A 842 17.79 1.73 1.02
N VAL A 843 18.08 0.68 1.79
CA VAL A 843 18.61 0.82 3.16
C VAL A 843 19.97 1.53 3.14
N TRP A 844 20.85 1.20 2.18
CA TRP A 844 22.10 1.92 1.97
C TRP A 844 21.87 3.40 1.63
N ALA A 845 20.98 3.71 0.69
CA ALA A 845 20.65 5.08 0.29
C ALA A 845 20.09 5.93 1.46
N HIS A 846 19.30 5.32 2.36
CA HIS A 846 18.83 5.98 3.59
C HIS A 846 19.99 6.46 4.46
N TYR A 847 21.09 5.71 4.58
CA TYR A 847 22.27 6.10 5.37
C TYR A 847 23.19 7.08 4.63
N PHE A 848 23.46 6.83 3.34
CA PHE A 848 24.50 7.52 2.57
C PHE A 848 24.00 8.62 1.63
N HIS A 849 22.70 8.95 1.66
CA HIS A 849 22.00 9.84 0.73
C HIS A 849 21.85 9.30 -0.71
N ALA A 850 22.89 8.63 -1.22
CA ALA A 850 22.91 7.95 -2.52
C ALA A 850 22.97 6.43 -2.33
N GLY A 851 22.27 5.69 -3.18
CA GLY A 851 22.42 4.23 -3.26
C GLY A 851 23.76 3.84 -3.90
N ILE A 852 24.14 2.57 -3.75
CA ILE A 852 25.27 2.00 -4.53
C ILE A 852 24.88 1.99 -6.02
N ILE A 853 23.60 1.69 -6.29
CA ILE A 853 22.90 2.04 -7.53
C ILE A 853 22.07 3.29 -7.22
N ASN A 854 22.17 4.35 -8.03
CA ASN A 854 21.47 5.61 -7.81
C ASN A 854 20.82 6.09 -9.13
N PRO A 855 19.51 6.43 -9.17
CA PRO A 855 18.51 6.39 -8.09
C PRO A 855 18.34 5.00 -7.45
N PRO A 856 17.87 4.92 -6.18
CA PRO A 856 17.83 3.65 -5.44
C PRO A 856 16.81 2.64 -5.97
N ASP A 857 15.84 3.11 -6.77
CA ASP A 857 14.72 2.39 -7.38
C ASP A 857 14.81 2.36 -8.91
N ASP A 858 16.03 2.44 -9.45
CA ASP A 858 16.32 2.35 -10.89
C ASP A 858 17.39 1.28 -11.15
N LEU A 859 17.09 0.04 -10.74
CA LEU A 859 17.93 -1.13 -11.00
C LEU A 859 17.74 -1.55 -12.47
N ASN A 860 18.66 -1.15 -13.33
CA ASN A 860 18.67 -1.52 -14.74
C ASN A 860 20.09 -1.74 -15.28
N LEU A 861 20.21 -2.44 -16.41
CA LEU A 861 21.49 -2.86 -17.00
C LEU A 861 22.36 -1.67 -17.47
N ALA A 862 21.75 -0.53 -17.81
CA ALA A 862 22.48 0.71 -18.16
C ALA A 862 22.79 1.61 -16.95
N ASN A 863 22.35 1.24 -15.74
CA ASN A 863 22.62 1.97 -14.49
C ASN A 863 23.47 1.15 -13.51
N PRO A 864 24.76 0.88 -13.84
CA PRO A 864 25.62 0.04 -13.04
C PRO A 864 25.92 0.63 -11.64
N PRO A 865 26.17 -0.24 -10.63
CA PRO A 865 26.51 0.21 -9.28
C PRO A 865 27.87 0.94 -9.26
N SER A 866 28.04 1.94 -8.37
CA SER A 866 29.34 2.58 -8.14
C SER A 866 30.40 1.62 -7.59
N ASN A 867 29.95 0.54 -6.92
CA ASN A 867 30.79 -0.53 -6.41
C ASN A 867 30.03 -1.88 -6.48
N GLN A 868 30.13 -2.57 -7.62
CA GLN A 868 29.51 -3.87 -7.88
C GLN A 868 29.76 -4.88 -6.74
N ARG A 869 31.03 -5.08 -6.37
CA ARG A 869 31.43 -6.03 -5.33
C ARG A 869 30.80 -5.74 -3.95
N LEU A 870 30.55 -4.46 -3.64
CA LEU A 870 29.92 -4.06 -2.38
C LEU A 870 28.43 -4.41 -2.35
N ILE A 871 27.69 -4.11 -3.44
CA ILE A 871 26.26 -4.44 -3.49
C ILE A 871 26.06 -5.96 -3.55
N ASP A 872 26.91 -6.71 -4.27
CA ASP A 872 26.82 -8.16 -4.33
C ASP A 872 27.07 -8.80 -2.95
N PHE A 873 28.17 -8.43 -2.26
CA PHE A 873 28.43 -8.88 -0.90
C PHE A 873 27.27 -8.60 0.06
N LEU A 874 26.71 -7.38 0.04
CA LEU A 874 25.59 -7.03 0.92
C LEU A 874 24.31 -7.79 0.56
N THR A 875 24.08 -8.08 -0.72
CA THR A 875 22.92 -8.83 -1.22
C THR A 875 23.03 -10.30 -0.79
N GLU A 876 24.15 -10.96 -1.09
CA GLU A 876 24.43 -12.35 -0.69
C GLU A 876 24.36 -12.52 0.84
N ALA A 877 25.00 -11.60 1.59
CA ALA A 877 25.01 -11.68 3.04
C ALA A 877 23.63 -11.38 3.66
N PHE A 878 22.80 -10.54 3.05
CA PHE A 878 21.42 -10.30 3.51
C PHE A 878 20.54 -11.54 3.30
N ILE A 879 20.68 -12.23 2.17
CA ILE A 879 20.01 -13.52 1.91
C ILE A 879 20.49 -14.58 2.92
N ALA A 880 21.81 -14.66 3.17
CA ALA A 880 22.40 -15.63 4.09
C ALA A 880 22.12 -15.38 5.59
N HIS A 881 21.49 -14.25 5.93
CA HIS A 881 21.00 -13.94 7.28
C HIS A 881 19.47 -13.84 7.30
N ASP A 882 18.78 -14.66 6.51
CA ASP A 882 17.30 -14.78 6.47
C ASP A 882 16.59 -13.42 6.33
N TYR A 883 17.16 -12.53 5.51
CA TYR A 883 16.66 -11.19 5.24
C TYR A 883 16.49 -10.31 6.51
N ASP A 884 17.34 -10.53 7.53
CA ASP A 884 17.35 -9.78 8.80
C ASP A 884 17.68 -8.28 8.59
N MET A 885 16.68 -7.43 8.81
CA MET A 885 16.81 -5.97 8.71
C MET A 885 17.77 -5.41 9.77
N LYS A 886 17.64 -5.80 11.06
CA LYS A 886 18.53 -5.31 12.14
C LYS A 886 19.99 -5.71 11.90
N TRP A 887 20.25 -6.90 11.34
CA TRP A 887 21.57 -7.30 10.88
C TRP A 887 22.11 -6.34 9.81
N LEU A 888 21.31 -5.99 8.80
CA LEU A 888 21.73 -5.09 7.73
C LEU A 888 22.04 -3.67 8.28
N HIS A 889 21.15 -3.12 9.10
CA HIS A 889 21.33 -1.82 9.75
C HIS A 889 22.58 -1.78 10.66
N ARG A 890 22.78 -2.83 11.47
CA ARG A 890 23.97 -3.02 12.32
C ARG A 890 25.25 -3.09 11.49
N THR A 891 25.24 -3.88 10.43
CA THR A 891 26.41 -4.13 9.57
C THR A 891 26.86 -2.86 8.87
N ILE A 892 25.92 -2.06 8.34
CA ILE A 892 26.21 -0.77 7.74
C ILE A 892 26.74 0.22 8.79
N THR A 893 26.01 0.42 9.90
CA THR A 893 26.38 1.44 10.90
C THR A 893 27.65 1.13 11.70
N SER A 894 28.04 -0.15 11.78
CA SER A 894 29.29 -0.59 12.40
C SER A 894 30.52 -0.43 11.50
N SER A 895 30.34 -0.16 10.19
CA SER A 895 31.45 0.07 9.26
C SER A 895 32.17 1.39 9.55
N GLU A 896 33.49 1.44 9.33
CA GLU A 896 34.23 2.70 9.36
C GLU A 896 33.67 3.66 8.29
N THR A 897 33.28 3.12 7.13
CA THR A 897 32.68 3.82 6.00
C THR A 897 31.48 4.67 6.41
N TYR A 898 30.52 4.10 7.15
CA TYR A 898 29.39 4.87 7.70
C TYR A 898 29.84 5.90 8.74
N GLN A 899 30.90 5.63 9.49
CA GLN A 899 31.38 6.48 10.58
C GLN A 899 32.40 7.55 10.16
N ARG A 900 32.66 7.75 8.85
CA ARG A 900 33.56 8.79 8.34
C ARG A 900 33.04 10.20 8.61
N SER A 901 33.94 11.16 8.80
CA SER A 901 33.59 12.57 8.91
C SER A 901 32.99 13.09 7.60
N TRP A 902 32.13 14.11 7.68
CA TRP A 902 31.68 14.87 6.51
C TRP A 902 32.75 15.81 5.95
N LYS A 903 33.76 16.17 6.78
CA LYS A 903 34.80 17.15 6.44
C LYS A 903 35.67 16.61 5.29
N PRO A 904 35.66 17.24 4.11
CA PRO A 904 36.43 16.74 2.97
C PRO A 904 37.93 17.02 3.13
N ASN A 905 38.74 16.09 2.66
CA ASN A 905 40.16 16.28 2.40
C ASN A 905 40.37 16.81 0.95
N LYS A 906 41.63 16.90 0.50
CA LYS A 906 41.96 17.41 -0.85
C LYS A 906 41.44 16.52 -1.98
N THR A 907 41.47 15.20 -1.81
CA THR A 907 41.17 14.21 -2.85
C THR A 907 39.69 13.85 -2.96
N ASN A 908 38.91 14.04 -1.90
CA ASN A 908 37.53 13.56 -1.82
C ASN A 908 36.45 14.65 -1.77
N ARG A 909 36.83 15.91 -1.98
CA ARG A 909 35.91 17.06 -1.95
C ARG A 909 34.76 16.95 -2.95
N ALA A 910 35.03 16.41 -4.14
CA ALA A 910 34.04 16.21 -5.19
C ALA A 910 33.41 14.80 -5.18
N ASP A 911 33.80 13.92 -4.25
CA ASP A 911 33.16 12.61 -4.14
C ASP A 911 31.85 12.71 -3.35
N GLU A 912 30.80 12.19 -3.98
CA GLU A 912 29.45 12.03 -3.42
C GLU A 912 28.87 10.64 -3.74
N ARG A 913 29.63 9.76 -4.41
CA ARG A 913 29.15 8.47 -4.96
C ARG A 913 29.93 7.25 -4.47
N HIS A 914 31.16 7.44 -3.97
CA HIS A 914 32.08 6.37 -3.54
C HIS A 914 32.24 6.25 -2.03
N PHE A 915 31.43 6.98 -1.27
CA PHE A 915 31.33 6.87 0.19
C PHE A 915 32.65 7.17 0.92
N SER A 916 33.53 7.98 0.31
CA SER A 916 34.81 8.40 0.90
C SER A 916 34.66 9.32 2.12
N ARG A 917 33.49 9.90 2.33
CA ARG A 917 33.11 10.79 3.44
C ARG A 917 31.60 10.68 3.68
N ALA A 918 31.12 11.20 4.80
CA ALA A 918 29.69 11.47 4.92
C ALA A 918 29.30 12.65 4.01
N VAL A 919 28.21 12.50 3.27
CA VAL A 919 27.60 13.61 2.52
C VAL A 919 26.55 14.26 3.42
N LEU A 920 26.60 15.60 3.54
CA LEU A 920 25.62 16.36 4.33
C LEU A 920 24.25 16.18 3.69
N ARG A 921 23.27 15.66 4.44
CA ARG A 921 21.93 15.37 3.93
C ARG A 921 20.85 15.98 4.83
N ARG A 922 19.82 16.57 4.21
CA ARG A 922 18.72 17.24 4.92
C ARG A 922 17.98 16.22 5.81
N LEU A 923 17.54 16.65 7.00
CA LEU A 923 16.66 15.83 7.84
C LEU A 923 15.29 15.60 7.15
N PRO A 924 14.76 14.36 7.14
CA PRO A 924 13.41 14.07 6.65
C PRO A 924 12.33 14.86 7.40
N ALA A 925 11.17 15.06 6.77
CA ALA A 925 10.07 15.89 7.28
C ALA A 925 9.66 15.62 8.73
N GLU A 926 9.48 14.35 9.06
CA GLU A 926 9.08 13.90 10.39
C GLU A 926 10.18 14.17 11.43
N VAL A 927 11.44 13.98 11.02
CA VAL A 927 12.63 14.09 11.86
C VAL A 927 12.97 15.55 12.17
N VAL A 928 12.86 16.46 11.20
CA VAL A 928 13.08 17.91 11.46
C VAL A 928 12.01 18.48 12.39
N VAL A 929 10.74 18.14 12.20
CA VAL A 929 9.66 18.68 13.04
C VAL A 929 9.77 18.14 14.46
N ASP A 930 10.06 16.84 14.64
CA ASP A 930 10.37 16.27 15.95
C ASP A 930 11.62 16.91 16.58
N ALA A 931 12.70 17.13 15.82
CA ALA A 931 13.91 17.77 16.30
C ALA A 931 13.65 19.21 16.78
N MET A 932 12.83 19.99 16.07
CA MET A 932 12.44 21.34 16.49
C MET A 932 11.61 21.30 17.78
N ILE A 933 10.66 20.37 17.89
CA ILE A 933 9.84 20.18 19.10
C ILE A 933 10.70 19.77 20.30
N GLN A 934 11.61 18.79 20.10
CA GLN A 934 12.48 18.25 21.14
C GLN A 934 13.53 19.28 21.61
N ALA A 935 14.10 20.07 20.69
CA ALA A 935 15.11 21.05 21.02
C ALA A 935 14.57 22.21 21.90
N THR A 936 13.31 22.62 21.71
CA THR A 936 12.68 23.68 22.52
C THR A 936 11.89 23.19 23.73
N ALA A 937 11.66 21.88 23.87
CA ALA A 937 10.90 21.28 24.96
C ALA A 937 11.59 21.38 26.33
N SER A 938 10.81 21.52 27.41
CA SER A 938 11.30 21.36 28.79
C SER A 938 11.80 19.94 29.02
N ASP A 939 12.62 19.74 30.05
CA ASP A 939 13.15 18.40 30.40
C ASP A 939 12.04 17.40 30.70
N SER A 940 10.92 17.89 31.24
CA SER A 940 9.72 17.09 31.51
C SER A 940 9.01 16.67 30.22
N THR A 941 8.99 17.53 29.19
CA THR A 941 8.40 17.23 27.88
C THR A 941 9.33 16.32 27.06
N VAL A 942 10.64 16.55 27.06
CA VAL A 942 11.62 15.66 26.42
C VAL A 942 11.51 14.23 26.95
N LYS A 943 11.39 14.06 28.28
CA LYS A 943 11.15 12.74 28.89
C LYS A 943 9.84 12.08 28.45
N LYS A 944 8.76 12.86 28.23
CA LYS A 944 7.49 12.34 27.69
C LYS A 944 7.62 11.91 26.23
N LEU A 945 8.30 12.71 25.39
CA LEU A 945 8.55 12.41 23.98
C LEU A 945 9.38 11.12 23.80
N ALA A 946 10.35 10.87 24.70
CA ALA A 946 11.12 9.63 24.73
C ALA A 946 10.33 8.43 25.30
N ALA A 947 9.38 8.67 26.22
CA ALA A 947 8.57 7.61 26.83
C ALA A 947 7.36 7.17 25.98
N ASP A 948 6.79 8.06 25.16
CA ASP A 948 5.66 7.75 24.27
C ASP A 948 5.91 8.25 22.84
N VAL A 949 6.42 7.34 22.00
CA VAL A 949 6.69 7.59 20.58
C VAL A 949 5.42 7.95 19.79
N GLN A 950 4.19 7.62 20.23
CA GLN A 950 2.98 7.99 19.48
C GLN A 950 2.68 9.50 19.52
N THR A 951 3.26 10.22 20.48
CA THR A 951 3.20 11.69 20.53
C THR A 951 4.03 12.39 19.44
N ARG A 952 4.86 11.63 18.70
CA ARG A 952 5.87 12.14 17.79
C ARG A 952 5.53 12.01 16.31
N LYS A 953 6.07 12.90 15.48
CA LYS A 953 5.85 12.94 14.03
C LYS A 953 6.37 11.71 13.31
N ILE A 954 7.45 11.07 13.78
CA ILE A 954 7.93 9.80 13.21
C ILE A 954 6.92 8.64 13.34
N ALA A 955 5.97 8.72 14.29
CA ALA A 955 4.94 7.72 14.49
C ALA A 955 3.54 8.18 14.01
N GLN A 956 3.32 9.48 13.84
CA GLN A 956 2.03 10.05 13.44
C GLN A 956 1.82 9.94 11.93
N HIS A 957 0.62 9.53 11.55
CA HIS A 957 0.17 9.53 10.15
C HIS A 957 -1.05 10.43 10.02
N PRO A 958 -1.17 11.18 8.92
CA PRO A 958 -2.30 12.07 8.71
C PRO A 958 -3.59 11.26 8.56
N LYS A 959 -4.67 11.73 9.19
CA LYS A 959 -6.01 11.12 9.08
C LYS A 959 -6.62 11.23 7.68
N SER A 960 -6.01 12.01 6.80
CA SER A 960 -6.35 12.07 5.38
C SER A 960 -5.15 12.63 4.65
N TYR A 961 -4.83 12.08 3.47
CA TYR A 961 -3.71 12.55 2.65
C TYR A 961 -4.11 13.70 1.70
N GLN A 962 -5.30 14.28 1.89
CA GLN A 962 -5.62 15.60 1.32
C GLN A 962 -4.70 16.66 1.94
N THR A 963 -4.20 17.59 1.13
CA THR A 963 -3.23 18.64 1.53
C THR A 963 -3.67 19.46 2.75
N ARG A 964 -4.99 19.65 2.96
CA ARG A 964 -5.56 20.37 4.11
C ARG A 964 -5.67 19.54 5.40
N SER A 965 -5.36 18.25 5.36
CA SER A 965 -5.48 17.30 6.48
C SER A 965 -4.14 16.73 6.94
N ILE A 966 -3.07 17.07 6.23
CA ILE A 966 -1.68 16.82 6.65
C ILE A 966 -1.21 18.08 7.38
N ASP A 967 -0.41 17.87 8.42
CA ASP A 967 0.31 18.93 9.12
C ASP A 967 1.15 19.75 8.13
N TYR A 968 0.95 21.06 8.09
CA TYR A 968 1.55 21.94 7.08
C TYR A 968 3.08 21.89 7.12
N SER A 969 3.66 21.78 8.32
CA SER A 969 5.09 21.60 8.53
C SER A 969 5.64 20.38 7.78
N LEU A 970 4.94 19.24 7.82
CA LEU A 970 5.37 17.99 7.16
C LEU A 970 5.33 18.12 5.64
N LEU A 971 4.38 18.89 5.09
CA LEU A 971 4.31 19.16 3.65
C LEU A 971 5.45 20.09 3.20
N VAL A 972 5.72 21.17 3.94
CA VAL A 972 6.85 22.09 3.67
C VAL A 972 8.18 21.33 3.62
N PHE A 973 8.36 20.37 4.53
CA PHE A 973 9.56 19.54 4.60
C PHE A 973 9.50 18.25 3.76
N GLY A 974 8.55 18.10 2.82
CA GLY A 974 8.58 17.07 1.78
C GLY A 974 8.14 15.66 2.18
N LYS A 975 7.22 15.51 3.15
CA LYS A 975 6.62 14.21 3.48
C LYS A 975 5.89 13.63 2.25
N PRO A 976 6.17 12.37 1.84
CA PRO A 976 5.47 11.74 0.72
C PRO A 976 3.98 11.57 1.02
N LEU A 977 3.16 11.72 -0.03
CA LEU A 977 1.71 11.52 0.05
C LEU A 977 1.30 10.04 -0.10
N ARG A 978 2.23 9.16 -0.49
CA ARG A 978 2.00 7.73 -0.78
C ARG A 978 0.98 7.56 -1.90
N THR A 979 1.23 8.27 -3.00
CA THR A 979 0.45 8.27 -4.23
C THR A 979 1.00 7.27 -5.25
N THR A 980 2.29 6.99 -5.14
CA THR A 980 3.04 5.99 -5.91
C THR A 980 3.79 5.05 -4.98
N ASN A 981 4.44 4.02 -5.54
CA ASN A 981 5.44 3.21 -4.83
C ASN A 981 6.88 3.64 -5.22
N CYS A 982 7.06 4.84 -5.80
CA CYS A 982 8.36 5.37 -6.20
C CYS A 982 9.12 5.93 -4.99
N ASP A 983 10.41 5.62 -4.85
CA ASP A 983 11.26 6.23 -3.82
C ASP A 983 11.42 7.74 -4.05
N CYS A 984 11.24 8.18 -5.31
CA CYS A 984 11.24 9.59 -5.73
C CYS A 984 10.12 10.47 -5.13
N GLU A 985 9.05 9.90 -4.55
CA GLU A 985 7.96 10.69 -3.98
C GLU A 985 8.38 11.44 -2.70
N ARG A 986 9.38 10.94 -1.96
CA ARG A 986 9.92 11.60 -0.77
C ARG A 986 10.92 12.68 -1.18
N GLN A 987 10.49 13.94 -1.10
CA GLN A 987 11.30 15.09 -1.48
C GLN A 987 12.28 15.48 -0.36
N ASN A 988 13.57 15.27 -0.59
CA ASN A 988 14.63 15.56 0.39
C ASN A 988 15.49 16.78 0.05
N ASP A 989 15.30 17.39 -1.11
CA ASP A 989 16.03 18.59 -1.52
C ASP A 989 15.67 19.84 -0.69
N PRO A 990 16.65 20.74 -0.49
CA PRO A 990 16.43 21.99 0.23
C PRO A 990 15.61 22.98 -0.62
N THR A 991 14.60 23.62 -0.01
CA THR A 991 13.79 24.65 -0.69
C THR A 991 13.76 25.97 0.07
N LEU A 992 13.51 27.08 -0.65
CA LEU A 992 13.37 28.40 -0.04
C LEU A 992 12.23 28.45 0.99
N VAL A 993 11.13 27.73 0.74
CA VAL A 993 9.97 27.67 1.64
C VAL A 993 10.35 27.08 3.00
N GLN A 994 11.16 26.01 3.03
CA GLN A 994 11.68 25.42 4.27
C GLN A 994 12.55 26.39 5.08
N ALA A 995 13.36 27.20 4.39
CA ALA A 995 14.20 28.21 5.03
C ALA A 995 13.38 29.40 5.59
N LEU A 996 12.35 29.84 4.87
CA LEU A 996 11.41 30.87 5.37
C LEU A 996 10.61 30.36 6.56
N TYR A 997 10.15 29.10 6.52
CA TYR A 997 9.36 28.48 7.58
C TYR A 997 10.12 28.47 8.93
N ARG A 998 11.37 28.00 8.96
CA ARG A 998 12.17 27.98 10.20
C ARG A 998 12.52 29.35 10.77
N ARG A 999 12.55 30.40 9.94
CA ARG A 999 12.92 31.76 10.36
C ARG A 999 11.74 32.51 10.95
N ASN A 1000 10.62 32.50 10.23
CA ASN A 1000 9.55 33.49 10.40
C ASN A 1000 8.15 32.89 10.59
N ASP A 1001 7.97 31.57 10.43
CA ASP A 1001 6.63 30.97 10.57
C ASP A 1001 6.13 31.02 12.02
N GLN A 1002 4.84 31.29 12.17
CA GLN A 1002 4.20 31.44 13.47
C GLN A 1002 4.26 30.15 14.30
N GLU A 1003 4.17 28.97 13.68
CA GLU A 1003 4.32 27.68 14.37
C GLU A 1003 5.74 27.54 14.93
N THR A 1004 6.78 27.90 14.16
CA THR A 1004 8.17 27.84 14.61
C THR A 1004 8.45 28.81 15.77
N LEU A 1005 7.92 30.04 15.69
CA LEU A 1005 8.08 31.03 16.78
C LEU A 1005 7.33 30.57 18.05
N GLN A 1006 6.13 30.00 17.90
CA GLN A 1006 5.38 29.43 19.03
C GLN A 1006 6.10 28.24 19.69
N LEU A 1007 6.93 27.47 18.97
CA LEU A 1007 7.76 26.42 19.56
C LEU A 1007 8.81 26.97 20.54
N LEU A 1008 9.30 28.20 20.36
CA LEU A 1008 10.22 28.84 21.33
C LEU A 1008 9.46 29.34 22.56
N ASP A 1009 8.30 29.97 22.35
CA ASP A 1009 7.52 30.67 23.39
C ASP A 1009 6.52 29.75 24.14
N ARG A 1010 6.55 28.44 23.87
CA ARG A 1010 5.61 27.43 24.40
C ARG A 1010 5.67 27.26 25.93
N GLN A 1011 4.51 27.08 26.56
CA GLN A 1011 4.36 26.95 28.02
C GLN A 1011 5.06 25.73 28.63
N ASP A 1012 5.24 24.65 27.87
CA ASP A 1012 5.95 23.44 28.27
C ASP A 1012 7.41 23.38 27.76
N GLY A 1013 7.95 24.53 27.35
CA GLY A 1013 9.26 24.70 26.74
C GLY A 1013 10.39 24.91 27.74
N TRP A 1014 11.62 24.79 27.25
CA TRP A 1014 12.83 24.97 28.06
C TRP A 1014 12.99 26.40 28.54
N LEU A 1015 12.69 27.41 27.71
CA LEU A 1015 12.75 28.82 28.12
C LEU A 1015 11.75 29.12 29.26
N LYS A 1016 10.52 28.58 29.20
CA LYS A 1016 9.53 28.64 30.29
C LYS A 1016 9.87 27.79 31.51
N GLN A 1017 10.83 26.88 31.42
CA GLN A 1017 11.44 26.22 32.56
C GLN A 1017 12.52 27.12 33.21
N LEU A 1018 13.27 27.88 32.42
CA LEU A 1018 14.29 28.83 32.92
C LEU A 1018 13.67 30.06 33.62
N GLU A 1019 12.55 30.60 33.12
CA GLU A 1019 11.80 31.73 33.75
C GLU A 1019 11.34 31.47 35.19
N LYS A 1020 11.40 30.22 35.67
CA LYS A 1020 11.04 29.83 37.05
C LYS A 1020 12.22 29.93 38.03
N LEU A 1021 13.41 30.18 37.52
CA LEU A 1021 14.64 30.42 38.28
C LEU A 1021 14.92 31.93 38.29
N SER A 1022 15.57 32.43 39.33
CA SER A 1022 16.07 33.80 39.33
C SER A 1022 17.29 33.92 38.42
N ASP A 1023 17.52 35.10 37.83
CA ASP A 1023 18.66 35.31 36.93
C ASP A 1023 20.00 35.02 37.63
N ASP A 1024 20.13 35.20 38.94
CA ASP A 1024 21.34 34.84 39.71
C ASP A 1024 21.61 33.32 39.81
N GLU A 1025 20.57 32.49 39.71
CA GLU A 1025 20.70 31.02 39.65
C GLU A 1025 21.13 30.52 38.26
N LEU A 1026 21.08 31.38 37.24
CA LEU A 1026 21.37 31.03 35.85
C LEU A 1026 22.86 31.22 35.49
N ASP A 1027 23.61 30.11 35.53
CA ASP A 1027 24.95 29.98 34.94
C ASP A 1027 24.87 30.00 33.41
N VAL A 1028 25.07 31.20 32.84
CA VAL A 1028 25.02 31.45 31.39
C VAL A 1028 25.97 30.53 30.59
N GLY A 1029 27.09 30.10 31.18
CA GLY A 1029 27.99 29.17 30.50
C GLY A 1029 27.36 27.80 30.29
N LYS A 1030 26.77 27.24 31.34
CA LYS A 1030 26.05 25.97 31.25
C LYS A 1030 24.81 26.06 30.38
N LEU A 1031 24.08 27.19 30.41
CA LEU A 1031 22.94 27.41 29.52
C LEU A 1031 23.35 27.40 28.03
N VAL A 1032 24.44 28.08 27.68
CA VAL A 1032 24.96 28.05 26.30
C VAL A 1032 25.38 26.61 25.92
N GLU A 1033 26.06 25.87 26.80
CA GLU A 1033 26.36 24.45 26.54
C GLU A 1033 25.09 23.61 26.32
N SER A 1034 24.08 23.74 27.20
CA SER A 1034 22.82 23.00 27.10
C SER A 1034 22.06 23.33 25.80
N ALA A 1035 22.08 24.57 25.33
CA ALA A 1035 21.48 24.95 24.04
C ALA A 1035 22.16 24.23 22.86
N TYR A 1036 23.49 24.22 22.81
CA TYR A 1036 24.24 23.51 21.78
C TYR A 1036 24.02 21.99 21.84
N LEU A 1037 23.97 21.40 23.05
CA LEU A 1037 23.71 19.97 23.22
C LEU A 1037 22.28 19.58 22.82
N ARG A 1038 21.27 20.44 23.03
CA ARG A 1038 19.87 20.22 22.62
C ARG A 1038 19.66 20.35 21.12
N VAL A 1039 20.25 21.37 20.50
CA VAL A 1039 20.00 21.71 19.08
C VAL A 1039 20.96 20.97 18.16
N LEU A 1040 22.27 21.01 18.47
CA LEU A 1040 23.35 20.52 17.62
C LEU A 1040 24.00 19.22 18.10
N SER A 1041 23.61 18.71 19.28
CA SER A 1041 24.10 17.43 19.83
C SER A 1041 25.61 17.38 20.10
N ARG A 1042 26.24 18.56 20.28
CA ARG A 1042 27.67 18.73 20.61
C ARG A 1042 27.86 19.86 21.61
N TYR A 1043 29.05 19.98 22.17
CA TYR A 1043 29.46 21.18 22.89
C TYR A 1043 29.72 22.35 21.92
N PRO A 1044 29.55 23.61 22.36
CA PRO A 1044 30.06 24.76 21.63
C PRO A 1044 31.59 24.73 21.61
N THR A 1045 32.17 25.20 20.51
CA THR A 1045 33.59 25.57 20.45
C THR A 1045 33.89 26.72 21.40
N SER A 1046 35.16 26.95 21.73
CA SER A 1046 35.56 28.04 22.64
C SER A 1046 35.13 29.42 22.14
N GLU A 1047 35.12 29.65 20.82
CA GLU A 1047 34.64 30.88 20.19
C GLU A 1047 33.11 31.01 20.29
N GLU A 1048 32.37 29.98 19.89
CA GLU A 1048 30.89 29.91 20.03
C GLU A 1048 30.42 30.13 21.47
N LEU A 1049 31.14 29.58 22.45
CA LEU A 1049 30.84 29.74 23.88
C LEU A 1049 31.06 31.18 24.36
N VAL A 1050 32.13 31.84 23.89
CA VAL A 1050 32.40 33.25 24.23
C VAL A 1050 31.37 34.17 23.58
N ILE A 1051 31.06 33.97 22.30
CA ILE A 1051 30.05 34.76 21.57
C ILE A 1051 28.67 34.57 22.20
N GLY A 1052 28.26 33.33 22.48
CA GLY A 1052 26.99 33.01 23.13
C GLY A 1052 26.85 33.67 24.51
N LYS A 1053 27.87 33.54 25.37
CA LYS A 1053 27.90 34.21 26.69
C LYS A 1053 27.79 35.73 26.57
N ALA A 1054 28.56 36.34 25.67
CA ALA A 1054 28.58 37.79 25.48
C ALA A 1054 27.25 38.32 24.94
N HIS A 1055 26.58 37.56 24.06
CA HIS A 1055 25.25 37.91 23.56
C HIS A 1055 24.17 37.81 24.65
N VAL A 1056 24.12 36.70 25.38
CA VAL A 1056 23.11 36.50 26.44
C VAL A 1056 23.25 37.53 27.57
N MET A 1057 24.48 37.87 27.97
CA MET A 1057 24.75 38.88 28.99
C MET A 1057 24.51 40.34 28.53
N LYS A 1058 24.20 40.58 27.25
CA LYS A 1058 23.94 41.92 26.72
C LYS A 1058 22.47 42.35 26.83
N LEU A 1059 21.53 41.40 26.88
CA LEU A 1059 20.09 41.68 26.93
C LEU A 1059 19.60 41.88 28.38
N GLU A 1060 18.39 42.44 28.53
CA GLU A 1060 17.85 42.81 29.84
C GLU A 1060 17.48 41.58 30.69
N SER A 1061 17.14 40.45 30.06
CA SER A 1061 16.95 39.15 30.72
C SER A 1061 17.80 38.08 30.07
N LYS A 1062 18.41 37.21 30.91
CA LYS A 1062 19.11 36.01 30.43
C LYS A 1062 18.20 35.09 29.59
N THR A 1063 16.90 35.02 29.90
CA THR A 1063 15.96 34.18 29.14
C THR A 1063 15.73 34.71 27.73
N GLU A 1064 15.66 36.04 27.56
CA GLU A 1064 15.57 36.69 26.24
C GLU A 1064 16.82 36.39 25.40
N GLY A 1065 18.01 36.52 26.00
CA GLY A 1065 19.26 36.16 25.33
C GLY A 1065 19.34 34.68 24.92
N MET A 1066 18.81 33.78 25.76
CA MET A 1066 18.71 32.37 25.42
C MET A 1066 17.67 32.08 24.32
N ARG A 1067 16.60 32.88 24.22
CA ARG A 1067 15.60 32.79 23.15
C ARG A 1067 16.22 33.09 21.79
N ASP A 1068 16.97 34.19 21.70
CA ASP A 1068 17.66 34.60 20.47
C ASP A 1068 18.74 33.59 20.07
N LEU A 1069 19.51 33.08 21.03
CA LEU A 1069 20.48 32.01 20.79
C LEU A 1069 19.80 30.72 20.26
N MET A 1070 18.69 30.30 20.87
CA MET A 1070 17.94 29.12 20.41
C MET A 1070 17.38 29.32 19.00
N TRP A 1071 16.82 30.50 18.69
CA TRP A 1071 16.36 30.82 17.33
C TRP A 1071 17.50 30.79 16.31
N ALA A 1072 18.67 31.33 16.66
CA ALA A 1072 19.84 31.32 15.79
C ALA A 1072 20.34 29.89 15.51
N LEU A 1073 20.46 29.05 16.56
CA LEU A 1073 20.89 27.65 16.44
C LEU A 1073 19.92 26.83 15.58
N LEU A 1074 18.60 26.96 15.81
CA LEU A 1074 17.56 26.30 15.01
C LEU A 1074 17.56 26.71 13.53
N ASN A 1075 18.15 27.85 13.19
CA ASN A 1075 18.24 28.39 11.83
C ASN A 1075 19.58 28.11 11.12
N THR A 1076 20.53 27.45 11.80
CA THR A 1076 21.78 27.00 11.18
C THR A 1076 21.55 25.96 10.06
N GLN A 1077 22.57 25.76 9.22
CA GLN A 1077 22.64 24.60 8.33
C GLN A 1077 22.87 23.31 9.13
N GLU A 1078 23.73 23.34 10.15
CA GLU A 1078 24.08 22.20 10.99
C GLU A 1078 22.85 21.56 11.67
N PHE A 1079 21.87 22.36 12.10
CA PHE A 1079 20.62 21.86 12.67
C PHE A 1079 19.79 21.05 11.67
N ILE A 1080 19.64 21.53 10.42
CA ILE A 1080 18.77 20.93 9.39
C ILE A 1080 19.44 19.82 8.59
N THR A 1081 20.72 19.55 8.83
CA THR A 1081 21.48 18.47 8.19
C THR A 1081 21.85 17.37 9.18
N ASN A 1082 21.83 16.13 8.71
CA ASN A 1082 22.63 15.06 9.28
C ASN A 1082 24.04 15.12 8.67
N HIS A 1083 25.08 14.91 9.48
CA HIS A 1083 26.47 15.22 9.17
C HIS A 1083 27.46 14.20 9.74
#